data_AF-A0A7V6R6Z9-F1
#
_entry.id   AF-A0A7V6R6Z9-F1
#
_cell.length_a   1.000
_cell.length_b   1.000
_cell.length_c   1.000
_cell.angle_alpha   90.00
_cell.angle_beta   90.00
_cell.angle_gamma   90.00
#
_symmetry.space_group_name_H-M   'P 1'
#
loop_
_entity.id
_entity.type
_entity.pdbx_description
1 polymer ?
#
loop_
_entity_poly.entity_id
_entity_poly.type
_entity_poly.pdbx_seq_one_letter_code
_entity_poly.pdbx_strand_id
1 'polypeptide(L)'
;MNLPVKKLMHIKNILSYTLITSLVLTFFCPVDVHASGCSSYDSCIVKQEFYQEQKGGGEDPSFTAIKDQLPPGTPYRNKNNLPFNYKLWHDKGIVVYGNYSSVPNNDFVPATQYYESGVRKVVQNSGYYKDSIGRKGEYRFHGYDVNGNKYTNVNFVDDLNSGESLANKYWLYQPWDNPLTPEKTRPKEIGEYNWAAIENKDIDTQKWINATLAGWDIRNNRGPDGKINTAPSNQAYHYVYVMSTPTSTLPGEGRMWHRWSNDSTTYYQTFSIPAVKKNKNNVEVTIELLTPELELKFPENAPDDMNNTKKKLNFKVTATLKDESFHDNNVKRVTNYTRFDVDHWVINLKGVNNEQIKMIGQISWKDNKAWAEFEKELTIAKIKDLNKKYTVTADAYAVYVDGEESFPGSNIRAVDFEGRLFVPPKKEEPHSEPPPVIVDPKPNIPHPWFDIVKYPASDNTDMSTVATREVYINGQKVDDDLFFSGNYVFGDGNHGLKRIDIYYTSLDGYPAEVTRWVYIYPTKPRAQFSFSGTYKQNRKMTLTETSNSANDEFVISHYPINKYEWTFKTIEGDESSLKMRDISQVYKELMYKEPGTYQVELVVTNTLGRRSDPYILTFQILEDTPPAVICNLNYNVVSRGETISAYAYEAVSTDVDTIASNRVEIYYDSDNDDECEELIATFDSITEFPAFTPTELGNYKIVNTVKEEFGEDTLEEFIT
;
A
#
# COMPACT_ATOMS: atom_id res chain seq x y z
N MET A 1 20.55 53.42 -52.86
CA MET A 1 21.79 53.26 -52.05
C MET A 1 21.49 53.71 -50.63
N ASN A 2 21.62 52.78 -49.67
CA ASN A 2 21.69 52.91 -48.20
C ASN A 2 20.74 53.85 -47.44
N LEU A 3 19.96 53.27 -46.52
CA LEU A 3 19.52 53.83 -45.21
C LEU A 3 18.99 52.63 -44.34
N PRO A 4 18.96 52.71 -42.98
CA PRO A 4 20.04 52.16 -42.15
C PRO A 4 19.63 51.10 -41.10
N VAL A 5 20.64 50.36 -40.64
CA VAL A 5 20.68 49.18 -39.73
C VAL A 5 20.24 49.44 -38.27
N LYS A 6 19.60 50.58 -37.95
CA LYS A 6 19.28 50.93 -36.54
C LYS A 6 17.89 50.53 -36.03
N LYS A 7 17.09 49.79 -36.80
CA LYS A 7 15.76 49.29 -36.37
C LYS A 7 15.64 47.78 -36.16
N LEU A 8 16.69 46.99 -36.41
CA LEU A 8 16.63 45.53 -36.21
C LEU A 8 17.10 45.05 -34.83
N MET A 9 17.79 45.88 -34.04
CA MET A 9 18.25 45.51 -32.69
C MET A 9 17.23 45.75 -31.56
N HIS A 10 16.22 46.59 -31.77
CA HIS A 10 15.18 46.85 -30.75
C HIS A 10 14.01 45.86 -30.79
N ILE A 11 13.85 45.10 -31.88
CA ILE A 11 12.81 44.07 -31.99
C ILE A 11 13.30 42.72 -31.46
N LYS A 12 14.62 42.45 -31.48
CA LYS A 12 15.18 41.23 -30.86
C LYS A 12 15.23 41.29 -29.34
N ASN A 13 15.43 42.46 -28.74
CA ASN A 13 15.44 42.57 -27.27
C ASN A 13 14.02 42.58 -26.67
N ILE A 14 13.01 43.09 -27.36
CA ILE A 14 11.63 43.04 -26.84
C ILE A 14 11.04 41.62 -26.96
N LEU A 15 11.38 40.87 -28.02
CA LEU A 15 11.01 39.45 -28.13
C LEU A 15 11.81 38.54 -27.19
N SER A 16 13.08 38.84 -26.88
CA SER A 16 13.83 38.08 -25.87
C SER A 16 13.37 38.38 -24.44
N TYR A 17 12.91 39.60 -24.12
CA TYR A 17 12.36 39.88 -22.79
C TYR A 17 10.95 39.30 -22.59
N THR A 18 10.11 39.23 -23.61
CA THR A 18 8.80 38.54 -23.50
C THR A 18 8.91 37.01 -23.53
N LEU A 19 9.93 36.44 -24.19
CA LEU A 19 10.21 35.00 -24.08
C LEU A 19 10.86 34.62 -22.74
N ILE A 20 11.62 35.52 -22.10
CA ILE A 20 12.30 35.24 -20.82
C ILE A 20 11.39 35.51 -19.60
N THR A 21 10.41 36.41 -19.68
CA THR A 21 9.35 36.50 -18.64
C THR A 21 8.26 35.43 -18.78
N SER A 22 8.15 34.77 -19.94
CA SER A 22 7.29 33.59 -20.12
C SER A 22 7.97 32.27 -19.73
N LEU A 23 9.28 32.26 -19.46
CA LEU A 23 10.06 31.06 -19.10
C LEU A 23 10.44 30.99 -17.60
N VAL A 24 10.05 32.00 -16.80
CA VAL A 24 10.30 32.05 -15.35
C VAL A 24 9.00 31.86 -14.53
N LEU A 25 7.89 31.51 -15.20
CA LEU A 25 6.60 31.20 -14.57
C LEU A 25 6.09 29.78 -14.86
N THR A 26 6.93 28.89 -15.41
CA THR A 26 6.60 27.47 -15.66
C THR A 26 7.54 26.48 -14.96
N PHE A 27 8.24 26.91 -13.90
CA PHE A 27 8.98 26.02 -12.99
C PHE A 27 8.22 25.72 -11.69
N PHE A 28 6.89 25.75 -11.75
CA PHE A 28 6.05 24.86 -10.97
C PHE A 28 5.25 24.06 -11.97
N CYS A 29 5.85 22.98 -12.52
CA CYS A 29 5.00 21.85 -12.82
C CYS A 29 4.39 21.45 -11.47
N PRO A 30 3.07 21.45 -11.28
CA PRO A 30 2.53 20.41 -10.41
C PRO A 30 3.00 19.13 -11.08
N VAL A 31 3.93 18.42 -10.44
CA VAL A 31 4.02 17.00 -10.72
C VAL A 31 2.67 16.50 -10.22
N ASP A 32 1.73 16.32 -11.14
CA ASP A 32 0.54 15.51 -10.91
C ASP A 32 1.06 14.07 -10.72
N VAL A 33 1.64 13.82 -9.54
CA VAL A 33 1.64 12.48 -8.98
C VAL A 33 0.16 12.23 -8.72
N HIS A 34 -0.42 11.31 -9.50
CA HIS A 34 -1.81 10.92 -9.38
C HIS A 34 -2.13 10.44 -7.95
N ALA A 35 -2.48 11.36 -7.05
CA ALA A 35 -3.44 11.10 -6.01
C ALA A 35 -4.78 10.97 -6.74
N SER A 36 -5.37 9.78 -6.77
CA SER A 36 -6.67 9.62 -7.40
C SER A 36 -7.68 10.50 -6.65
N GLY A 37 -8.11 11.58 -7.30
CA GLY A 37 -8.74 12.73 -6.68
C GLY A 37 -10.10 12.40 -6.08
N CYS A 38 -10.15 12.26 -4.76
CA CYS A 38 -11.40 12.25 -4.00
C CYS A 38 -11.77 13.69 -3.62
N SER A 39 -12.96 14.14 -4.05
CA SER A 39 -13.41 15.52 -3.81
C SER A 39 -13.82 15.82 -2.35
N SER A 40 -13.97 14.77 -1.55
CA SER A 40 -14.21 14.82 -0.09
C SER A 40 -13.84 13.48 0.55
N TYR A 41 -13.55 13.51 1.86
CA TYR A 41 -13.29 12.35 2.71
C TYR A 41 -14.33 11.26 2.45
N ASP A 42 -15.63 11.57 2.52
CA ASP A 42 -16.68 10.55 2.43
C ASP A 42 -16.94 10.03 1.01
N SER A 43 -16.36 10.64 -0.02
CA SER A 43 -16.59 10.27 -1.44
C SER A 43 -15.57 9.28 -2.01
N CYS A 44 -14.60 8.87 -1.19
CA CYS A 44 -13.43 8.17 -1.69
C CYS A 44 -13.66 6.65 -1.85
N ILE A 45 -13.28 6.12 -3.02
CA ILE A 45 -13.44 4.71 -3.43
C ILE A 45 -12.53 3.76 -2.61
N VAL A 46 -11.55 4.30 -1.88
CA VAL A 46 -10.67 3.51 -0.99
C VAL A 46 -11.50 2.94 0.17
N LYS A 47 -11.82 1.63 0.08
CA LYS A 47 -12.69 0.90 1.02
C LYS A 47 -12.16 0.81 2.46
N GLN A 48 -10.88 1.14 2.70
CA GLN A 48 -10.24 0.97 3.99
C GLN A 48 -9.59 2.28 4.47
N GLU A 49 -10.08 2.78 5.61
CA GLU A 49 -9.63 4.04 6.22
C GLU A 49 -8.32 3.87 7.02
N PHE A 50 -8.17 2.72 7.66
CA PHE A 50 -7.07 2.45 8.59
C PHE A 50 -6.26 1.23 8.14
N TYR A 51 -4.96 1.28 8.43
CA TYR A 51 -4.15 0.07 8.43
C TYR A 51 -4.73 -0.97 9.41
N GLN A 52 -4.99 -2.18 8.94
CA GLN A 52 -5.38 -3.33 9.77
C GLN A 52 -4.41 -4.49 9.55
N GLU A 53 -3.78 -4.96 10.62
CA GLU A 53 -3.10 -6.26 10.62
C GLU A 53 -4.17 -7.35 10.50
N GLN A 54 -4.07 -8.18 9.47
CA GLN A 54 -4.99 -9.31 9.33
C GLN A 54 -4.70 -10.34 10.43
N LYS A 55 -5.76 -10.94 11.00
CA LYS A 55 -5.62 -12.08 11.93
C LYS A 55 -4.97 -13.24 11.19
N GLY A 56 -3.67 -13.43 11.39
CA GLY A 56 -2.84 -14.38 10.63
C GLY A 56 -1.47 -13.83 10.21
N GLY A 57 -1.19 -12.54 10.45
CA GLY A 57 0.14 -11.95 10.23
C GLY A 57 0.42 -11.49 8.79
N GLY A 58 -0.62 -11.39 7.95
CA GLY A 58 -0.54 -10.81 6.60
C GLY A 58 -0.86 -9.31 6.59
N GLU A 59 -0.15 -8.56 5.75
CA GLU A 59 -0.46 -7.15 5.46
C GLU A 59 -1.64 -7.08 4.45
N ASP A 60 -2.48 -6.05 4.54
CA ASP A 60 -3.58 -5.84 3.60
C ASP A 60 -3.06 -5.64 2.15
N PRO A 61 -3.63 -6.29 1.12
CA PRO A 61 -3.17 -6.14 -0.27
C PRO A 61 -3.24 -4.69 -0.80
N SER A 62 -4.21 -3.90 -0.35
CA SER A 62 -4.35 -2.49 -0.75
C SER A 62 -3.26 -1.60 -0.13
N PHE A 63 -2.82 -1.95 1.07
CA PHE A 63 -1.71 -1.30 1.76
C PHE A 63 -0.35 -1.74 1.20
N THR A 64 -0.21 -3.01 0.83
CA THR A 64 1.03 -3.56 0.26
C THR A 64 1.44 -2.82 -1.03
N ALA A 65 0.45 -2.38 -1.83
CA ALA A 65 0.69 -1.67 -3.08
C ALA A 65 1.23 -0.23 -2.92
N ILE A 66 1.14 0.34 -1.72
CA ILE A 66 1.47 1.76 -1.43
C ILE A 66 2.40 1.95 -0.24
N LYS A 67 2.77 0.85 0.44
CA LYS A 67 3.73 0.83 1.54
C LYS A 67 5.05 1.49 1.16
N ASP A 68 5.48 1.32 -0.09
CA ASP A 68 6.71 1.88 -0.64
C ASP A 68 6.58 3.37 -1.01
N GLN A 69 5.38 3.94 -0.95
CA GLN A 69 5.14 5.37 -1.15
C GLN A 69 5.09 6.14 0.16
N LEU A 70 4.97 5.46 1.31
CA LEU A 70 4.92 6.11 2.62
C LEU A 70 6.25 6.79 2.94
N PRO A 71 6.24 7.88 3.74
CA PRO A 71 7.47 8.41 4.29
C PRO A 71 8.18 7.27 5.03
N PRO A 72 9.42 6.95 4.64
CA PRO A 72 10.11 5.83 5.21
C PRO A 72 10.19 5.98 6.74
N GLY A 73 9.60 5.03 7.48
CA GLY A 73 9.65 5.00 8.95
C GLY A 73 8.37 5.38 9.64
N THR A 74 7.32 5.70 8.87
CA THR A 74 5.96 5.82 9.36
C THR A 74 5.56 4.52 10.08
N PRO A 75 5.45 4.52 11.42
CA PRO A 75 4.97 3.34 12.12
C PRO A 75 3.50 3.12 11.77
N TYR A 76 3.02 1.88 11.82
CA TYR A 76 1.62 1.58 11.55
C TYR A 76 0.67 2.04 12.66
N ARG A 77 1.23 2.36 13.82
CA ARG A 77 0.50 2.94 14.96
C ARG A 77 1.32 4.05 15.60
N ASN A 78 0.66 5.06 16.12
CA ASN A 78 1.33 6.10 16.89
C ASN A 78 1.59 5.67 18.35
N LYS A 79 2.21 6.55 19.14
CA LYS A 79 2.45 6.34 20.59
C LYS A 79 1.19 6.03 21.40
N ASN A 80 0.01 6.44 20.94
CA ASN A 80 -1.28 6.16 21.59
C ASN A 80 -1.97 4.91 21.02
N ASN A 81 -1.26 4.09 20.23
CA ASN A 81 -1.75 2.86 19.59
C ASN A 81 -2.86 3.08 18.54
N LEU A 82 -3.08 4.32 18.08
CA LEU A 82 -4.02 4.62 17.01
C LEU A 82 -3.45 4.18 15.67
N PRO A 83 -4.24 3.55 14.79
CA PRO A 83 -3.77 3.05 13.50
C PRO A 83 -3.50 4.20 12.53
N PHE A 84 -2.54 3.99 11.63
CA PHE A 84 -2.25 4.90 10.53
C PHE A 84 -3.47 5.03 9.60
N ASN A 85 -3.79 6.27 9.21
CA ASN A 85 -4.89 6.61 8.32
C ASN A 85 -4.42 6.67 6.88
N TYR A 86 -4.62 5.56 6.18
CA TYR A 86 -4.18 5.42 4.80
C TYR A 86 -4.93 6.37 3.86
N LYS A 87 -6.21 6.64 4.16
CA LYS A 87 -7.04 7.53 3.34
C LYS A 87 -6.52 8.97 3.31
N LEU A 88 -6.12 9.51 4.46
CA LEU A 88 -5.51 10.84 4.53
C LEU A 88 -4.14 10.89 3.85
N TRP A 89 -3.38 9.81 3.90
CA TRP A 89 -2.15 9.72 3.14
C TRP A 89 -2.40 9.73 1.64
N HIS A 90 -3.31 8.91 1.15
CA HIS A 90 -3.68 8.85 -0.26
C HIS A 90 -4.23 10.19 -0.79
N ASP A 91 -5.14 10.83 -0.03
CA ASP A 91 -5.84 12.01 -0.49
C ASP A 91 -5.06 13.32 -0.30
N LYS A 92 -4.23 13.40 0.75
CA LYS A 92 -3.55 14.64 1.17
C LYS A 92 -2.04 14.51 1.31
N GLY A 93 -1.46 13.32 1.23
CA GLY A 93 -0.02 13.11 1.39
C GLY A 93 0.50 13.36 2.80
N ILE A 94 -0.37 13.23 3.82
CA ILE A 94 -0.02 13.52 5.23
C ILE A 94 -0.08 12.26 6.11
N VAL A 95 0.84 12.18 7.08
CA VAL A 95 0.89 11.07 8.03
C VAL A 95 0.04 11.38 9.26
N VAL A 96 -1.14 10.76 9.32
CA VAL A 96 -2.11 10.94 10.41
C VAL A 96 -2.50 9.58 10.99
N TYR A 97 -2.76 9.55 12.29
CA TYR A 97 -3.20 8.37 13.04
C TYR A 97 -4.59 8.59 13.62
N GLY A 98 -5.45 7.58 13.52
CA GLY A 98 -6.88 7.73 13.74
C GLY A 98 -7.50 8.66 12.69
N ASN A 99 -8.69 9.18 12.97
CA ASN A 99 -9.41 10.09 12.08
C ASN A 99 -9.96 11.29 12.87
N TYR A 100 -10.68 12.16 12.18
CA TYR A 100 -11.31 13.33 12.79
C TYR A 100 -12.26 12.94 13.93
N SER A 101 -12.96 11.81 13.81
CA SER A 101 -13.85 11.26 14.85
C SER A 101 -13.10 10.67 16.06
N SER A 102 -11.82 10.33 15.90
CA SER A 102 -10.96 9.84 16.99
C SER A 102 -10.55 10.97 17.95
N VAL A 103 -10.79 12.23 17.59
CA VAL A 103 -10.48 13.40 18.41
C VAL A 103 -11.72 13.81 19.21
N PRO A 104 -11.71 13.73 20.56
CA PRO A 104 -12.86 14.15 21.36
C PRO A 104 -13.15 15.64 21.20
N ASN A 105 -14.43 15.98 21.00
CA ASN A 105 -14.92 17.34 20.80
C ASN A 105 -14.16 18.07 19.68
N ASN A 106 -14.09 17.46 18.50
CA ASN A 106 -13.45 18.04 17.33
C ASN A 106 -14.39 19.03 16.66
N ASP A 107 -13.98 20.29 16.60
CA ASP A 107 -14.79 21.36 16.02
C ASP A 107 -14.91 21.16 14.50
N PHE A 108 -16.12 21.36 13.97
CA PHE A 108 -16.39 21.41 12.55
C PHE A 108 -16.84 22.82 12.16
N VAL A 109 -16.32 23.32 11.04
CA VAL A 109 -16.77 24.58 10.43
C VAL A 109 -17.18 24.30 8.99
N PRO A 110 -18.38 24.71 8.53
CA PRO A 110 -18.85 24.53 7.16
C PRO A 110 -18.18 25.53 6.20
N ALA A 111 -16.85 25.57 6.22
CA ALA A 111 -16.01 26.39 5.36
C ALA A 111 -14.59 25.84 5.35
N THR A 112 -13.85 26.15 4.30
CA THR A 112 -12.44 25.80 4.14
C THR A 112 -11.63 27.06 3.95
N GLN A 113 -10.41 27.08 4.48
CA GLN A 113 -9.44 28.15 4.26
C GLN A 113 -8.22 27.66 3.45
N TYR A 114 -7.64 28.58 2.71
CA TYR A 114 -6.34 28.41 2.07
C TYR A 114 -5.69 29.77 1.87
N TYR A 115 -4.40 29.75 1.55
CA TYR A 115 -3.62 30.94 1.28
C TYR A 115 -3.25 30.98 -0.20
N GLU A 116 -3.56 32.09 -0.87
CA GLU A 116 -3.19 32.32 -2.26
C GLU A 116 -2.36 33.60 -2.33
N SER A 117 -1.12 33.50 -2.80
CA SER A 117 -0.16 34.63 -2.80
C SER A 117 0.01 35.31 -1.42
N GLY A 118 -0.02 34.52 -0.34
CA GLY A 118 0.10 35.03 1.04
C GLY A 118 -1.17 35.69 1.60
N VAL A 119 -2.25 35.73 0.82
CA VAL A 119 -3.54 36.27 1.25
C VAL A 119 -4.47 35.12 1.65
N ARG A 120 -5.04 35.23 2.85
CA ARG A 120 -6.02 34.27 3.36
C ARG A 120 -7.33 34.36 2.57
N LYS A 121 -7.84 33.23 2.11
CA LYS A 121 -9.16 33.06 1.50
C LYS A 121 -9.98 32.05 2.31
N VAL A 122 -11.28 32.32 2.45
CA VAL A 122 -12.24 31.44 3.09
C VAL A 122 -13.40 31.20 2.14
N VAL A 123 -13.75 29.95 1.91
CA VAL A 123 -14.87 29.54 1.05
C VAL A 123 -15.91 28.82 1.91
N GLN A 124 -17.12 29.37 1.95
CA GLN A 124 -18.24 28.81 2.71
C GLN A 124 -18.80 27.56 2.03
N ASN A 125 -19.34 26.64 2.83
CA ASN A 125 -19.93 25.35 2.41
C ASN A 125 -19.03 24.55 1.45
N SER A 126 -17.73 24.63 1.67
CA SER A 126 -16.71 23.91 0.91
C SER A 126 -15.69 23.37 1.89
N GLY A 127 -15.09 22.25 1.54
CA GLY A 127 -14.07 21.59 2.36
C GLY A 127 -14.03 20.10 2.13
N TYR A 128 -13.04 19.48 2.75
CA TYR A 128 -12.75 18.07 2.57
C TYR A 128 -13.71 17.15 3.33
N TYR A 129 -14.36 17.60 4.39
CA TYR A 129 -15.28 16.79 5.21
C TYR A 129 -16.74 17.18 5.02
N LYS A 130 -17.66 16.32 5.46
CA LYS A 130 -19.07 16.64 5.65
C LYS A 130 -19.47 16.51 7.12
N ASP A 131 -20.39 17.34 7.58
CA ASP A 131 -21.04 17.15 8.88
C ASP A 131 -22.23 16.18 8.80
N SER A 132 -22.88 15.92 9.94
CA SER A 132 -24.00 14.99 10.05
C SER A 132 -25.23 15.37 9.24
N ILE A 133 -25.31 16.61 8.73
CA ILE A 133 -26.40 17.09 7.87
C ILE A 133 -25.92 17.34 6.42
N GLY A 134 -24.72 16.86 6.07
CA GLY A 134 -24.20 16.85 4.71
C GLY A 134 -23.52 18.15 4.24
N ARG A 135 -23.36 19.17 5.09
CA ARG A 135 -22.66 20.41 4.71
C ARG A 135 -21.16 20.14 4.58
N LYS A 136 -20.55 20.64 3.50
CA LYS A 136 -19.11 20.54 3.29
C LYS A 136 -18.35 21.55 4.15
N GLY A 137 -17.23 21.12 4.73
CA GLY A 137 -16.42 21.93 5.62
C GLY A 137 -15.15 21.24 6.08
N GLU A 138 -14.60 21.73 7.18
CA GLU A 138 -13.32 21.27 7.72
C GLU A 138 -13.45 20.96 9.21
N TYR A 139 -12.94 19.81 9.63
CA TYR A 139 -12.66 19.54 11.04
C TYR A 139 -11.36 20.18 11.47
N ARG A 140 -11.29 20.67 12.71
CA ARG A 140 -10.09 21.31 13.28
C ARG A 140 -8.89 20.38 13.29
N PHE A 141 -9.13 19.10 13.56
CA PHE A 141 -8.09 18.09 13.60
C PHE A 141 -8.40 16.94 12.65
N HIS A 142 -7.39 16.49 11.90
CA HIS A 142 -7.48 15.29 11.06
C HIS A 142 -7.39 13.99 11.87
N GLY A 143 -6.78 14.05 13.07
CA GLY A 143 -6.46 12.90 13.91
C GLY A 143 -5.31 13.24 14.85
N TYR A 144 -4.31 12.36 14.93
CA TYR A 144 -3.11 12.53 15.74
C TYR A 144 -1.83 12.34 14.93
N ASP A 145 -0.74 12.96 15.37
CA ASP A 145 0.60 12.71 14.84
C ASP A 145 1.21 11.42 15.41
N VAL A 146 2.42 11.09 14.97
CA VAL A 146 3.18 9.91 15.43
C VAL A 146 3.46 9.91 16.93
N ASN A 147 3.57 11.10 17.55
CA ASN A 147 3.82 11.27 18.98
C ASN A 147 2.52 11.31 19.81
N GLY A 148 1.36 11.20 19.17
CA GLY A 148 0.07 11.21 19.83
C GLY A 148 -0.45 12.61 20.18
N ASN A 149 0.10 13.67 19.60
CA ASN A 149 -0.47 15.03 19.69
C ASN A 149 -1.55 15.21 18.62
N LYS A 150 -2.54 16.08 18.87
CA LYS A 150 -3.59 16.37 17.88
C LYS A 150 -3.00 16.98 16.61
N TYR A 151 -3.35 16.40 15.46
CA TYR A 151 -2.89 16.82 14.14
C TYR A 151 -3.84 17.90 13.59
N THR A 152 -3.37 19.14 13.49
CA THR A 152 -4.21 20.29 13.09
C THR A 152 -4.38 20.39 11.58
N ASN A 153 -5.63 20.53 11.12
CA ASN A 153 -5.97 20.67 9.71
C ASN A 153 -5.58 22.06 9.20
N VAL A 154 -4.69 22.14 8.20
CA VAL A 154 -4.27 23.40 7.57
C VAL A 154 -5.41 24.17 6.91
N ASN A 155 -6.45 23.44 6.46
CA ASN A 155 -7.61 24.01 5.81
C ASN A 155 -8.71 24.46 6.79
N PHE A 156 -8.58 24.17 8.08
CA PHE A 156 -9.55 24.64 9.08
C PHE A 156 -9.48 26.16 9.22
N VAL A 157 -10.64 26.83 9.23
CA VAL A 157 -10.73 28.29 9.31
C VAL A 157 -10.11 28.82 10.60
N ASP A 158 -9.17 29.76 10.48
CA ASP A 158 -8.54 30.39 11.65
C ASP A 158 -9.61 30.95 12.61
N ASP A 159 -9.46 30.63 13.91
CA ASP A 159 -10.37 31.08 14.98
C ASP A 159 -10.52 32.61 15.01
N LEU A 160 -9.49 33.32 14.55
CA LEU A 160 -9.47 34.76 14.54
C LEU A 160 -8.53 35.31 13.46
N ASN A 161 -9.01 36.23 12.63
CA ASN A 161 -8.19 36.92 11.65
C ASN A 161 -7.52 38.14 12.30
N SER A 162 -6.20 38.09 12.46
CA SER A 162 -5.42 39.18 13.06
C SER A 162 -5.25 40.40 12.16
N GLY A 163 -5.47 40.28 10.84
CA GLY A 163 -5.10 41.32 9.86
C GLY A 163 -3.58 41.52 9.69
N GLU A 164 -2.76 41.02 10.62
CA GLU A 164 -1.31 41.03 10.53
C GLU A 164 -0.77 40.00 9.53
N SER A 165 0.23 40.39 8.75
CA SER A 165 1.03 39.47 7.94
C SER A 165 1.74 38.44 8.81
N LEU A 166 1.97 37.22 8.28
CA LEU A 166 2.66 36.13 8.98
C LEU A 166 3.98 36.56 9.64
N ALA A 167 4.78 37.38 8.97
CA ALA A 167 6.07 37.89 9.48
C ALA A 167 5.96 38.73 10.77
N ASN A 168 4.84 39.42 10.96
CA ASN A 168 4.64 40.35 12.07
C ASN A 168 3.89 39.72 13.26
N LYS A 169 3.33 38.52 13.11
CA LYS A 169 2.73 37.79 14.24
C LYS A 169 3.78 37.50 15.31
N TYR A 170 3.37 37.47 16.58
CA TYR A 170 4.27 37.21 17.72
C TYR A 170 4.40 35.70 17.94
N TRP A 171 5.25 35.07 17.15
CA TRP A 171 5.49 33.62 17.18
C TRP A 171 6.21 33.19 18.46
N LEU A 172 5.71 32.13 19.10
CA LEU A 172 6.29 31.56 20.30
C LEU A 172 7.52 30.73 19.93
N TYR A 173 8.65 31.08 20.54
CA TYR A 173 9.89 30.32 20.40
C TYR A 173 9.85 29.07 21.28
N GLN A 174 10.24 27.93 20.68
CA GLN A 174 10.25 26.60 21.25
C GLN A 174 8.94 26.25 21.97
N PRO A 175 7.82 26.15 21.24
CA PRO A 175 6.48 26.06 21.83
C PRO A 175 6.27 24.84 22.74
N TRP A 176 7.06 23.78 22.60
CA TRP A 176 7.07 22.61 23.48
C TRP A 176 7.60 22.92 24.89
N ASP A 177 8.51 23.89 25.05
CA ASP A 177 9.05 24.32 26.35
C ASP A 177 8.51 25.70 26.80
N ASN A 178 7.84 26.42 25.90
CA ASN A 178 7.34 27.75 26.18
C ASN A 178 6.10 27.71 27.09
N PRO A 179 6.13 28.29 28.30
CA PRO A 179 5.00 28.28 29.23
C PRO A 179 3.77 29.03 28.69
N LEU A 180 3.96 29.90 27.68
CA LEU A 180 2.88 30.65 27.03
C LEU A 180 2.06 29.78 26.05
N THR A 181 2.55 28.61 25.67
CA THR A 181 1.82 27.65 24.82
C THR A 181 0.75 26.93 25.66
N PRO A 182 -0.55 26.97 25.32
CA PRO A 182 -1.60 26.35 26.13
C PRO A 182 -1.41 24.84 26.24
N GLU A 183 -1.48 24.29 27.46
CA GLU A 183 -1.26 22.86 27.76
C GLU A 183 -2.09 21.93 26.86
N LYS A 184 -3.35 22.29 26.60
CA LYS A 184 -4.26 21.52 25.71
C LYS A 184 -3.76 21.36 24.27
N THR A 185 -2.91 22.27 23.80
CA THR A 185 -2.38 22.28 22.42
C THR A 185 -0.87 22.12 22.36
N ARG A 186 -0.18 22.21 23.50
CA ARG A 186 1.27 22.11 23.59
C ARG A 186 1.70 20.69 23.21
N PRO A 187 2.72 20.52 22.35
CA PRO A 187 3.35 19.22 22.17
C PRO A 187 3.88 18.74 23.52
N LYS A 188 3.66 17.46 23.86
CA LYS A 188 4.12 16.91 25.15
C LYS A 188 5.64 16.91 25.30
N GLU A 189 6.35 16.83 24.19
CA GLU A 189 7.79 16.82 24.10
C GLU A 189 8.24 17.47 22.78
N ILE A 190 9.51 17.85 22.70
CA ILE A 190 10.15 18.25 21.45
C ILE A 190 10.14 17.09 20.45
N GLY A 191 9.76 17.37 19.21
CA GLY A 191 9.77 16.36 18.14
C GLY A 191 11.21 15.95 17.75
N GLU A 192 11.39 14.73 17.26
CA GLU A 192 12.71 14.18 16.89
C GLU A 192 13.45 15.05 15.86
N TYR A 193 12.73 15.64 14.90
CA TYR A 193 13.31 16.52 13.87
C TYR A 193 13.71 17.88 14.44
N ASN A 194 12.91 18.43 15.36
CA ASN A 194 13.25 19.65 16.07
C ASN A 194 14.48 19.43 16.96
N TRP A 195 14.54 18.30 17.66
CA TRP A 195 15.71 17.91 18.44
C TRP A 195 16.95 17.77 17.55
N ALA A 196 16.84 17.10 16.41
CA ALA A 196 17.96 16.97 15.48
C ALA A 196 18.44 18.32 14.93
N ALA A 197 17.54 19.22 14.59
CA ALA A 197 17.89 20.55 14.12
C ALA A 197 18.55 21.41 15.21
N ILE A 198 18.08 21.33 16.45
CA ILE A 198 18.51 22.20 17.56
C ILE A 198 19.73 21.62 18.29
N GLU A 199 19.59 20.42 18.83
CA GLU A 199 20.58 19.80 19.71
C GLU A 199 21.70 19.15 18.91
N ASN A 200 21.35 18.36 17.89
CA ASN A 200 22.36 17.72 17.03
C ASN A 200 22.93 18.66 15.96
N LYS A 201 22.34 19.85 15.80
CA LYS A 201 22.71 20.87 14.80
C LYS A 201 22.77 20.30 13.37
N ASP A 202 21.81 19.42 13.05
CA ASP A 202 21.74 18.77 11.75
C ASP A 202 21.35 19.78 10.66
N ILE A 203 22.32 20.13 9.80
CA ILE A 203 22.19 21.21 8.81
C ILE A 203 21.10 20.90 7.78
N ASP A 204 21.01 19.65 7.32
CA ASP A 204 20.00 19.26 6.34
C ASP A 204 18.59 19.36 6.94
N THR A 205 18.45 18.96 8.22
CA THR A 205 17.19 19.09 8.96
C THR A 205 16.78 20.54 9.17
N GLN A 206 17.73 21.40 9.57
CA GLN A 206 17.50 22.84 9.67
C GLN A 206 17.03 23.41 8.32
N LYS A 207 17.67 23.02 7.21
CA LYS A 207 17.37 23.53 5.87
C LYS A 207 15.95 23.22 5.43
N TRP A 208 15.49 21.97 5.56
CA TRP A 208 14.13 21.63 5.10
C TRP A 208 13.04 22.18 6.02
N ILE A 209 13.25 22.24 7.34
CA ILE A 209 12.28 22.88 8.23
C ILE A 209 12.21 24.39 7.95
N ASN A 210 13.35 25.05 7.70
CA ASN A 210 13.41 26.48 7.35
C ASN A 210 12.66 26.80 6.05
N ALA A 211 12.51 25.85 5.13
CA ALA A 211 11.74 26.04 3.91
C ALA A 211 10.25 26.34 4.16
N THR A 212 9.72 26.04 5.36
CA THR A 212 8.38 26.47 5.81
C THR A 212 8.22 28.01 5.76
N LEU A 213 9.31 28.76 5.96
CA LEU A 213 9.32 30.22 5.93
C LEU A 213 9.74 30.78 4.57
N ALA A 214 9.74 29.98 3.50
CA ALA A 214 10.16 30.44 2.18
C ALA A 214 9.43 31.73 1.78
N GLY A 215 10.20 32.82 1.61
CA GLY A 215 9.68 34.13 1.22
C GLY A 215 9.34 35.08 2.37
N TRP A 216 9.57 34.73 3.64
CA TRP A 216 9.37 35.63 4.78
C TRP A 216 10.22 35.26 6.01
N ASP A 217 10.39 36.21 6.94
CA ASP A 217 11.10 35.99 8.20
C ASP A 217 10.19 36.26 9.40
N ILE A 218 10.42 35.56 10.51
CA ILE A 218 9.77 35.85 11.79
C ILE A 218 10.40 37.12 12.35
N ARG A 219 9.62 38.20 12.46
CA ARG A 219 10.11 39.48 13.00
C ARG A 219 9.85 39.66 14.48
N ASN A 220 8.88 38.95 15.04
CA ASN A 220 8.48 39.09 16.44
C ASN A 220 8.58 37.73 17.15
N ASN A 221 9.80 37.39 17.60
CA ASN A 221 10.06 36.19 18.38
C ASN A 221 9.66 36.42 19.85
N ARG A 222 8.73 35.63 20.38
CA ARG A 222 8.34 35.68 21.80
C ARG A 222 8.94 34.50 22.57
N GLY A 223 9.88 34.81 23.46
CA GLY A 223 10.59 33.82 24.29
C GLY A 223 9.74 33.25 25.44
N PRO A 224 10.28 32.27 26.19
CA PRO A 224 9.60 31.67 27.35
C PRO A 224 9.35 32.64 28.50
N ASP A 225 10.19 33.67 28.64
CA ASP A 225 10.03 34.77 29.60
C ASP A 225 9.01 35.82 29.17
N GLY A 226 8.36 35.61 28.02
CA GLY A 226 7.38 36.50 27.42
C GLY A 226 7.97 37.75 26.76
N LYS A 227 9.29 37.93 26.75
CA LYS A 227 9.93 39.05 26.06
C LYS A 227 9.90 38.84 24.55
N ILE A 228 9.84 39.94 23.84
CA ILE A 228 9.83 39.97 22.37
C ILE A 228 11.21 40.36 21.88
N ASN A 229 11.81 39.50 21.06
CA ASN A 229 12.98 39.81 20.27
C ASN A 229 12.53 40.15 18.85
N THR A 230 12.87 41.36 18.41
CA THR A 230 12.48 41.90 17.09
C THR A 230 13.51 41.62 15.99
N ALA A 231 14.58 40.89 16.30
CA ALA A 231 15.56 40.47 15.29
C ALA A 231 14.91 39.46 14.33
N PRO A 232 14.90 39.71 13.01
CA PRO A 232 14.38 38.77 12.04
C PRO A 232 15.05 37.39 12.16
N SER A 233 14.24 36.35 12.15
CA SER A 233 14.68 34.96 12.27
C SER A 233 14.10 34.13 11.12
N ASN A 234 14.98 33.47 10.38
CA ASN A 234 14.64 32.47 9.36
C ASN A 234 14.76 31.02 9.89
N GLN A 235 15.05 30.86 11.19
CA GLN A 235 15.25 29.57 11.85
C GLN A 235 13.91 28.95 12.27
N ALA A 236 13.12 28.51 11.29
CA ALA A 236 11.80 27.92 11.49
C ALA A 236 11.80 26.73 12.46
N TYR A 237 12.89 25.96 12.52
CA TYR A 237 13.03 24.79 13.38
C TYR A 237 12.94 25.10 14.88
N HIS A 238 12.99 26.37 15.29
CA HIS A 238 12.71 26.81 16.65
C HIS A 238 11.22 27.09 16.93
N TYR A 239 10.36 27.14 15.93
CA TYR A 239 8.97 27.60 16.06
C TYR A 239 7.95 26.59 15.52
N VAL A 240 8.34 25.88 14.46
CA VAL A 240 7.52 24.86 13.79
C VAL A 240 7.68 23.55 14.54
N TYR A 241 6.61 23.03 15.11
CA TYR A 241 6.53 21.64 15.54
C TYR A 241 6.14 20.78 14.33
N VAL A 242 7.03 19.89 13.88
CA VAL A 242 6.77 19.01 12.73
C VAL A 242 5.74 17.95 13.11
N MET A 243 4.61 17.94 12.41
CA MET A 243 3.54 16.95 12.62
C MET A 243 3.67 15.78 11.63
N SER A 244 4.02 16.07 10.38
CA SER A 244 4.34 15.09 9.34
C SER A 244 5.53 15.61 8.54
N THR A 245 6.49 14.72 8.25
CA THR A 245 7.64 15.06 7.43
C THR A 245 7.31 15.11 5.94
N PRO A 246 8.03 15.93 5.15
CA PRO A 246 7.96 15.88 3.69
C PRO A 246 8.64 14.62 3.13
N THR A 247 8.24 14.23 1.92
CA THR A 247 8.96 13.25 1.09
C THR A 247 9.69 13.95 -0.07
N SER A 248 10.24 13.18 -1.01
CA SER A 248 10.80 13.74 -2.25
C SER A 248 9.74 14.32 -3.19
N THR A 249 8.50 13.85 -3.10
CA THR A 249 7.40 14.21 -4.02
C THR A 249 6.27 14.96 -3.33
N LEU A 250 6.09 14.80 -2.01
CA LEU A 250 4.96 15.35 -1.26
C LEU A 250 5.43 16.28 -0.12
N PRO A 251 4.69 17.37 0.15
CA PRO A 251 4.98 18.24 1.28
C PRO A 251 4.62 17.59 2.61
N GLY A 252 5.31 18.01 3.67
CA GLY A 252 4.95 17.73 5.05
C GLY A 252 4.13 18.87 5.65
N GLU A 253 3.88 18.83 6.97
CA GLU A 253 3.19 19.89 7.68
C GLU A 253 3.73 20.08 9.10
N GLY A 254 3.66 21.33 9.56
CA GLY A 254 4.06 21.70 10.91
C GLY A 254 3.19 22.79 11.50
N ARG A 255 3.09 22.81 12.82
CA ARG A 255 2.28 23.76 13.57
C ARG A 255 3.16 24.78 14.27
N MET A 256 2.73 26.04 14.25
CA MET A 256 3.35 27.13 14.99
C MET A 256 2.31 27.80 15.89
N TRP A 257 2.76 28.47 16.95
CA TRP A 257 1.89 29.18 17.91
C TRP A 257 2.25 30.65 17.94
N HIS A 258 1.25 31.51 18.06
CA HIS A 258 1.46 32.94 18.16
C HIS A 258 0.49 33.59 19.15
N ARG A 259 0.87 34.78 19.62
CA ARG A 259 -0.01 35.70 20.33
C ARG A 259 -0.19 36.98 19.53
N TRP A 260 -1.11 37.81 19.98
CA TRP A 260 -1.15 39.22 19.58
C TRP A 260 -0.28 40.07 20.51
N SER A 261 0.04 41.28 20.07
CA SER A 261 0.85 42.24 20.83
C SER A 261 0.30 42.47 22.24
N ASN A 262 -1.02 42.57 22.38
CA ASN A 262 -1.72 42.97 23.60
C ASN A 262 -2.66 41.90 24.20
N ASP A 263 -2.66 40.68 23.66
CA ASP A 263 -3.55 39.60 24.12
C ASP A 263 -2.76 38.48 24.83
N SER A 264 -3.36 37.95 25.90
CA SER A 264 -2.89 36.74 26.59
C SER A 264 -3.25 35.46 25.85
N THR A 265 -4.16 35.51 24.87
CA THR A 265 -4.62 34.34 24.11
C THR A 265 -3.54 33.88 23.13
N THR A 266 -3.24 32.59 23.18
CA THR A 266 -2.36 31.93 22.21
C THR A 266 -3.20 31.21 21.16
N TYR A 267 -2.91 31.51 19.90
CA TYR A 267 -3.45 30.83 18.73
C TYR A 267 -2.39 29.93 18.11
N TYR A 268 -2.80 29.02 17.23
CA TYR A 268 -1.88 28.24 16.43
C TYR A 268 -2.30 28.28 14.96
N GLN A 269 -1.34 28.00 14.09
CA GLN A 269 -1.54 27.91 12.66
C GLN A 269 -0.67 26.77 12.10
N THR A 270 -1.25 25.95 11.23
CA THR A 270 -0.53 24.91 10.49
C THR A 270 0.05 25.50 9.20
N PHE A 271 1.24 25.06 8.83
CA PHE A 271 1.93 25.42 7.59
C PHE A 271 2.39 24.17 6.86
N SER A 272 2.37 24.23 5.54
CA SER A 272 2.99 23.21 4.69
C SER A 272 4.51 23.35 4.74
N ILE A 273 5.19 22.22 4.80
CA ILE A 273 6.64 22.10 4.70
C ILE A 273 6.95 21.55 3.31
N PRO A 274 7.66 22.28 2.43
CA PRO A 274 7.89 21.85 1.07
C PRO A 274 8.56 20.46 0.95
N ALA A 275 8.27 19.75 -0.14
CA ALA A 275 8.95 18.50 -0.49
C ALA A 275 10.48 18.69 -0.52
N VAL A 276 11.22 17.66 -0.12
CA VAL A 276 12.66 17.72 0.08
C VAL A 276 13.40 17.06 -1.05
N LYS A 277 14.32 17.80 -1.68
CA LYS A 277 15.31 17.18 -2.56
C LYS A 277 16.29 16.36 -1.73
N LYS A 278 16.22 15.04 -1.85
CA LYS A 278 17.05 14.10 -1.10
C LYS A 278 18.46 13.96 -1.71
N ASN A 279 19.42 13.59 -0.86
CA ASN A 279 20.79 13.27 -1.25
C ASN A 279 20.87 11.84 -1.80
N LYS A 280 21.62 11.66 -2.89
CA LYS A 280 21.79 10.40 -3.62
C LYS A 280 22.83 9.49 -2.98
N ASN A 281 22.60 8.18 -3.04
CA ASN A 281 23.54 7.16 -2.58
C ASN A 281 24.26 6.45 -3.73
N ASN A 282 25.38 5.81 -3.40
CA ASN A 282 26.14 4.97 -4.32
C ASN A 282 25.53 3.57 -4.42
N VAL A 283 25.72 2.94 -5.57
CA VAL A 283 25.44 1.51 -5.79
C VAL A 283 26.76 0.75 -5.86
N GLU A 284 26.85 -0.37 -5.14
CA GLU A 284 27.91 -1.36 -5.30
C GLU A 284 27.44 -2.47 -6.24
N VAL A 285 28.31 -2.88 -7.17
CA VAL A 285 27.99 -3.93 -8.15
C VAL A 285 28.96 -5.10 -7.98
N THR A 286 28.44 -6.32 -7.99
CA THR A 286 29.22 -7.56 -8.02
C THR A 286 28.80 -8.42 -9.21
N ILE A 287 29.75 -9.17 -9.76
CA ILE A 287 29.51 -10.08 -10.88
C ILE A 287 29.95 -11.48 -10.46
N GLU A 288 29.02 -12.42 -10.46
CA GLU A 288 29.24 -13.84 -10.22
C GLU A 288 29.21 -14.61 -11.55
N LEU A 289 30.15 -15.54 -11.78
CA LEU A 289 30.07 -16.49 -12.90
C LEU A 289 29.46 -17.78 -12.36
N LEU A 290 28.28 -18.13 -12.87
CA LEU A 290 27.53 -19.32 -12.47
C LEU A 290 27.95 -20.56 -13.27
N THR A 291 28.58 -20.39 -14.43
CA THR A 291 29.09 -21.52 -15.21
C THR A 291 30.25 -22.22 -14.47
N PRO A 292 30.16 -23.55 -14.22
CA PRO A 292 31.24 -24.31 -13.61
C PRO A 292 32.54 -24.26 -14.41
N GLU A 293 33.69 -24.14 -13.74
CA GLU A 293 35.00 -24.05 -14.42
C GLU A 293 35.29 -25.23 -15.37
N LEU A 294 34.81 -26.44 -15.04
CA LEU A 294 34.98 -27.62 -15.89
C LEU A 294 34.30 -27.46 -17.25
N GLU A 295 33.18 -26.74 -17.32
CA GLU A 295 32.46 -26.49 -18.56
C GLU A 295 33.17 -25.45 -19.45
N LEU A 296 34.01 -24.60 -18.87
CA LEU A 296 34.80 -23.60 -19.59
C LEU A 296 35.99 -24.22 -20.33
N LYS A 297 36.49 -25.37 -19.87
CA LYS A 297 37.70 -26.00 -20.42
C LYS A 297 37.46 -26.63 -21.79
N PHE A 298 38.47 -26.54 -22.65
CA PHE A 298 38.56 -27.25 -23.94
C PHE A 298 40.04 -27.54 -24.26
N PRO A 299 40.34 -28.53 -25.13
CA PRO A 299 41.71 -28.88 -25.46
C PRO A 299 42.48 -27.68 -26.02
N GLU A 300 43.72 -27.49 -25.57
CA GLU A 300 44.59 -26.38 -26.01
C GLU A 300 44.84 -26.40 -27.53
N ASN A 301 44.86 -27.60 -28.11
CA ASN A 301 44.92 -27.87 -29.55
C ASN A 301 43.58 -28.40 -30.07
N ALA A 302 42.45 -27.83 -29.64
CA ALA A 302 41.13 -28.24 -30.11
C ALA A 302 41.09 -28.20 -31.65
N PRO A 303 40.80 -29.34 -32.32
CA PRO A 303 40.81 -29.44 -33.77
C PRO A 303 39.78 -28.51 -34.42
N ASP A 304 39.97 -28.18 -35.69
CA ASP A 304 39.20 -27.14 -36.38
C ASP A 304 37.69 -27.47 -36.50
N ASP A 305 37.32 -28.74 -36.41
CA ASP A 305 35.94 -29.21 -36.34
C ASP A 305 35.23 -28.80 -35.03
N MET A 306 35.97 -28.54 -33.95
CA MET A 306 35.44 -28.03 -32.68
C MET A 306 35.28 -26.50 -32.65
N ASN A 307 35.77 -25.76 -33.66
CA ASN A 307 35.72 -24.30 -33.67
C ASN A 307 34.29 -23.74 -33.58
N ASN A 308 33.29 -24.50 -34.05
CA ASN A 308 31.87 -24.14 -33.97
C ASN A 308 31.17 -24.57 -32.66
N THR A 309 31.84 -25.35 -31.80
CA THR A 309 31.31 -25.72 -30.49
C THR A 309 31.16 -24.46 -29.63
N LYS A 310 29.99 -24.32 -29.00
CA LYS A 310 29.67 -23.17 -28.15
C LYS A 310 29.90 -23.47 -26.68
N LYS A 311 30.47 -22.51 -25.97
CA LYS A 311 30.56 -22.46 -24.50
C LYS A 311 29.55 -21.45 -23.99
N LYS A 312 28.76 -21.86 -23.00
CA LYS A 312 27.71 -21.06 -22.39
C LYS A 312 28.23 -20.43 -21.09
N LEU A 313 28.18 -19.11 -21.02
CA LEU A 313 28.57 -18.33 -19.85
C LEU A 313 27.30 -17.75 -19.21
N ASN A 314 27.02 -18.16 -17.99
CA ASN A 314 25.95 -17.63 -17.18
C ASN A 314 26.55 -16.74 -16.09
N PHE A 315 26.09 -15.50 -16.00
CA PHE A 315 26.52 -14.54 -15.01
C PHE A 315 25.35 -14.12 -14.13
N LYS A 316 25.60 -13.84 -12.86
CA LYS A 316 24.66 -13.12 -11.98
C LYS A 316 25.28 -11.79 -11.59
N VAL A 317 24.63 -10.71 -11.95
CA VAL A 317 25.01 -9.36 -11.53
C VAL A 317 24.15 -8.98 -10.34
N THR A 318 24.77 -8.57 -9.23
CA THR A 318 24.06 -8.07 -8.05
C THR A 318 24.43 -6.62 -7.80
N ALA A 319 23.44 -5.76 -7.68
CA ALA A 319 23.56 -4.36 -7.30
C ALA A 319 23.08 -4.18 -5.85
N THR A 320 23.81 -3.40 -5.04
CA THR A 320 23.47 -3.10 -3.64
C THR A 320 23.51 -1.60 -3.39
N LEU A 321 22.39 -1.01 -2.98
CA LEU A 321 22.32 0.40 -2.60
C LEU A 321 23.00 0.61 -1.25
N LYS A 322 23.95 1.55 -1.19
CA LYS A 322 24.66 1.92 0.04
C LYS A 322 23.85 2.91 0.87
N ASP A 323 22.83 2.40 1.56
CA ASP A 323 21.92 3.18 2.39
C ASP A 323 21.99 2.83 3.89
N GLU A 324 22.91 1.94 4.29
CA GLU A 324 22.95 1.36 5.64
C GLU A 324 23.08 2.43 6.74
N SER A 325 23.83 3.50 6.48
CA SER A 325 24.01 4.62 7.43
C SER A 325 22.79 5.50 7.63
N PHE A 326 21.75 5.35 6.79
CA PHE A 326 20.61 6.25 6.76
C PHE A 326 19.28 5.52 7.01
N HIS A 327 19.14 4.28 6.55
CA HIS A 327 17.84 3.60 6.46
C HIS A 327 17.12 3.36 7.80
N ASP A 328 17.87 3.17 8.90
CA ASP A 328 17.31 2.97 10.24
C ASP A 328 17.11 4.28 11.02
N ASN A 329 17.54 5.42 10.48
CA ASN A 329 17.50 6.71 11.15
C ASN A 329 16.41 7.61 10.54
N ASN A 330 15.29 7.77 11.24
CA ASN A 330 14.14 8.57 10.81
C ASN A 330 14.51 9.98 10.33
N VAL A 331 15.44 10.66 11.02
CA VAL A 331 15.91 11.99 10.65
C VAL A 331 16.66 11.95 9.32
N LYS A 332 17.57 11.00 9.13
CA LYS A 332 18.41 10.91 7.92
C LYS A 332 17.65 10.45 6.68
N ARG A 333 16.53 9.73 6.84
CA ARG A 333 15.67 9.27 5.73
C ARG A 333 14.92 10.39 5.04
N VAL A 334 14.64 11.49 5.75
CA VAL A 334 14.00 12.68 5.15
C VAL A 334 14.93 13.31 4.11
N THR A 335 16.24 13.27 4.34
CA THR A 335 17.23 14.02 3.57
C THR A 335 18.08 13.15 2.64
N ASN A 336 18.00 11.83 2.73
CA ASN A 336 18.77 10.91 1.88
C ASN A 336 17.81 9.87 1.29
N TYR A 337 18.01 9.51 0.03
CA TYR A 337 17.30 8.36 -0.54
C TYR A 337 17.71 7.09 0.21
N THR A 338 16.84 6.10 0.24
CA THR A 338 17.06 4.80 0.86
C THR A 338 16.38 3.71 0.04
N ARG A 339 16.51 2.44 0.45
CA ARG A 339 15.81 1.32 -0.18
C ARG A 339 14.28 1.50 -0.25
N PHE A 340 13.71 2.31 0.64
CA PHE A 340 12.28 2.61 0.69
C PHE A 340 11.85 3.64 -0.34
N ASP A 341 12.79 4.33 -0.99
CA ASP A 341 12.49 5.33 -2.01
C ASP A 341 12.70 4.80 -3.43
N VAL A 342 13.15 3.54 -3.57
CA VAL A 342 13.46 2.91 -4.85
C VAL A 342 12.16 2.47 -5.51
N ASP A 343 11.98 2.88 -6.77
CA ASP A 343 10.86 2.45 -7.62
C ASP A 343 11.27 1.19 -8.42
N HIS A 344 12.41 1.25 -9.11
CA HIS A 344 12.96 0.11 -9.83
C HIS A 344 14.48 0.19 -9.98
N TRP A 345 15.07 -0.89 -10.49
CA TRP A 345 16.49 -1.01 -10.74
C TRP A 345 16.79 -1.14 -12.22
N VAL A 346 17.93 -0.60 -12.64
CA VAL A 346 18.52 -0.83 -13.96
C VAL A 346 19.82 -1.59 -13.76
N ILE A 347 19.95 -2.74 -14.40
CA ILE A 347 21.16 -3.59 -14.36
C ILE A 347 21.53 -3.98 -15.80
N ASN A 348 22.75 -3.64 -16.20
CA ASN A 348 23.29 -3.98 -17.51
C ASN A 348 24.56 -4.81 -17.39
N LEU A 349 24.75 -5.73 -18.34
CA LEU A 349 26.01 -6.45 -18.52
C LEU A 349 26.47 -6.34 -19.98
N LYS A 350 27.72 -5.90 -20.15
CA LYS A 350 28.38 -5.71 -21.44
C LYS A 350 29.59 -6.62 -21.55
N GLY A 351 29.76 -7.25 -22.70
CA GLY A 351 30.96 -8.00 -23.06
C GLY A 351 32.04 -7.12 -23.67
N VAL A 352 32.98 -7.77 -24.35
CA VAL A 352 34.07 -7.09 -25.08
C VAL A 352 33.47 -6.22 -26.19
N ASN A 353 34.05 -5.03 -26.42
CA ASN A 353 33.56 -4.04 -27.38
C ASN A 353 32.12 -3.55 -27.12
N ASN A 354 31.70 -3.49 -25.86
CA ASN A 354 30.35 -3.05 -25.44
C ASN A 354 29.21 -3.89 -26.03
N GLU A 355 29.46 -5.16 -26.37
CA GLU A 355 28.39 -6.05 -26.80
C GLU A 355 27.39 -6.25 -25.67
N GLN A 356 26.10 -6.04 -25.92
CA GLN A 356 25.08 -6.32 -24.92
C GLN A 356 24.97 -7.83 -24.70
N ILE A 357 24.98 -8.23 -23.43
CA ILE A 357 24.75 -9.62 -23.04
C ILE A 357 23.26 -9.76 -22.72
N LYS A 358 22.67 -10.88 -23.17
CA LYS A 358 21.24 -11.14 -23.01
C LYS A 358 20.92 -11.38 -21.54
N MET A 359 20.00 -10.60 -20.98
CA MET A 359 19.42 -10.89 -19.66
C MET A 359 18.48 -12.11 -19.75
N ILE A 360 18.54 -12.98 -18.76
CA ILE A 360 17.65 -14.11 -18.57
C ILE A 360 16.60 -13.71 -17.53
N GLY A 361 15.34 -13.59 -17.96
CA GLY A 361 14.24 -13.21 -17.07
C GLY A 361 14.16 -11.69 -16.82
N GLN A 362 13.61 -11.34 -15.65
CA GLN A 362 13.44 -9.95 -15.19
C GLN A 362 14.37 -9.68 -14.00
N ILE A 363 14.66 -8.39 -13.76
CA ILE A 363 15.39 -7.97 -12.56
C ILE A 363 14.58 -8.36 -11.33
N SER A 364 15.18 -9.18 -10.48
CA SER A 364 14.63 -9.53 -9.17
C SER A 364 15.29 -8.67 -8.11
N TRP A 365 14.54 -8.30 -7.08
CA TRP A 365 15.07 -7.43 -6.04
C TRP A 365 14.37 -7.65 -4.71
N LYS A 366 15.09 -7.35 -3.63
CA LYS A 366 14.61 -7.41 -2.26
C LYS A 366 15.47 -6.47 -1.40
N ASP A 367 14.83 -5.69 -0.55
CA ASP A 367 15.48 -4.73 0.34
C ASP A 367 16.37 -3.75 -0.47
N ASN A 368 17.63 -3.57 -0.08
CA ASN A 368 18.58 -2.71 -0.77
C ASN A 368 19.33 -3.40 -1.93
N LYS A 369 18.90 -4.59 -2.37
CA LYS A 369 19.61 -5.38 -3.38
C LYS A 369 18.74 -5.75 -4.57
N ALA A 370 19.32 -5.68 -5.75
CA ALA A 370 18.73 -6.18 -6.99
C ALA A 370 19.72 -7.08 -7.72
N TRP A 371 19.22 -8.05 -8.47
CA TRP A 371 20.05 -8.93 -9.28
C TRP A 371 19.36 -9.34 -10.57
N ALA A 372 20.19 -9.65 -11.56
CA ALA A 372 19.77 -10.21 -12.84
C ALA A 372 20.78 -11.23 -13.33
N GLU A 373 20.29 -12.26 -14.00
CA GLU A 373 21.13 -13.26 -14.64
C GLU A 373 21.29 -12.95 -16.13
N PHE A 374 22.46 -13.28 -16.68
CA PHE A 374 22.83 -12.97 -18.06
C PHE A 374 23.47 -14.18 -18.73
N GLU A 375 23.17 -14.36 -20.00
CA GLU A 375 23.64 -15.46 -20.82
C GLU A 375 24.48 -14.96 -22.00
N LYS A 376 25.68 -15.53 -22.16
CA LYS A 376 26.49 -15.36 -23.35
C LYS A 376 26.95 -16.71 -23.89
N GLU A 377 26.75 -16.93 -25.18
CA GLU A 377 27.39 -18.03 -25.89
C GLU A 377 28.61 -17.52 -26.66
N LEU A 378 29.74 -18.22 -26.54
CA LEU A 378 30.94 -17.99 -27.34
C LEU A 378 31.35 -19.29 -28.04
N THR A 379 31.72 -19.20 -29.32
CA THR A 379 32.33 -20.34 -30.01
C THR A 379 33.79 -20.50 -29.58
N ILE A 380 34.33 -21.72 -29.64
CA ILE A 380 35.75 -21.96 -29.36
C ILE A 380 36.65 -21.10 -30.27
N ALA A 381 36.29 -20.90 -31.54
CA ALA A 381 37.00 -19.97 -32.43
C ALA A 381 37.07 -18.55 -31.84
N LYS A 382 35.93 -18.03 -31.38
CA LYS A 382 35.87 -16.69 -30.79
C LYS A 382 36.68 -16.58 -29.49
N ILE A 383 36.70 -17.64 -28.68
CA ILE A 383 37.51 -17.68 -27.45
C ILE A 383 39.01 -17.67 -27.79
N LYS A 384 39.43 -18.39 -28.83
CA LYS A 384 40.82 -18.35 -29.34
C LYS A 384 41.19 -16.94 -29.82
N ASP A 385 40.32 -16.27 -30.58
CA ASP A 385 40.52 -14.89 -31.05
C ASP A 385 40.67 -13.88 -29.90
N LEU A 386 40.02 -14.15 -28.76
CA LEU A 386 40.09 -13.34 -27.55
C LEU A 386 41.27 -13.71 -26.64
N ASN A 387 42.23 -14.50 -27.14
CA ASN A 387 43.37 -14.99 -26.37
C ASN A 387 42.95 -15.70 -25.06
N LYS A 388 41.89 -16.52 -25.14
CA LYS A 388 41.34 -17.32 -24.04
C LYS A 388 40.92 -16.52 -22.79
N LYS A 389 40.64 -15.23 -22.93
CA LYS A 389 40.11 -14.38 -21.86
C LYS A 389 38.92 -13.58 -22.35
N TYR A 390 37.84 -13.59 -21.57
CA TYR A 390 36.65 -12.81 -21.87
C TYR A 390 36.32 -11.90 -20.69
N THR A 391 36.18 -10.61 -20.94
CA THR A 391 35.89 -9.63 -19.90
C THR A 391 34.46 -9.13 -20.05
N VAL A 392 33.76 -9.06 -18.93
CA VAL A 392 32.45 -8.44 -18.84
C VAL A 392 32.50 -7.26 -17.88
N THR A 393 31.75 -6.22 -18.22
CA THR A 393 31.56 -5.01 -17.40
C THR A 393 30.09 -4.89 -17.07
N ALA A 394 29.76 -4.77 -15.78
CA ALA A 394 28.43 -4.49 -15.31
C ALA A 394 28.29 -3.03 -14.89
N ASP A 395 27.13 -2.45 -15.14
CA ASP A 395 26.71 -1.16 -14.61
C ASP A 395 25.29 -1.27 -14.06
N ALA A 396 25.04 -0.65 -12.91
CA ALA A 396 23.72 -0.67 -12.29
C ALA A 396 23.45 0.60 -11.47
N TYR A 397 22.18 0.99 -11.42
CA TYR A 397 21.69 2.08 -10.59
C TYR A 397 20.22 1.84 -10.21
N ALA A 398 19.81 2.39 -9.07
CA ALA A 398 18.41 2.49 -8.68
C ALA A 398 17.79 3.78 -9.23
N VAL A 399 16.51 3.69 -9.61
CA VAL A 399 15.64 4.82 -9.94
C VAL A 399 14.66 4.99 -8.80
N TYR A 400 14.52 6.22 -8.29
CA TYR A 400 13.66 6.54 -7.16
C TYR A 400 12.25 6.94 -7.61
N VAL A 401 11.30 6.97 -6.68
CA VAL A 401 9.87 7.30 -6.93
C VAL A 401 9.63 8.70 -7.51
N ASP A 402 10.60 9.61 -7.42
CA ASP A 402 10.57 10.94 -8.05
C ASP A 402 11.27 10.99 -9.42
N GLY A 403 11.74 9.85 -9.91
CA GLY A 403 12.47 9.70 -11.17
C GLY A 403 13.96 10.04 -11.09
N GLU A 404 14.48 10.46 -9.93
CA GLU A 404 15.92 10.68 -9.77
C GLU A 404 16.68 9.35 -9.71
N GLU A 405 17.89 9.34 -10.26
CA GLU A 405 18.76 8.15 -10.25
C GLU A 405 19.77 8.21 -9.11
N SER A 406 20.05 7.07 -8.49
CA SER A 406 21.23 6.87 -7.62
C SER A 406 22.54 7.10 -8.38
N PHE A 407 23.67 7.24 -7.68
CA PHE A 407 24.96 7.21 -8.36
C PHE A 407 25.24 5.79 -8.87
N PRO A 408 25.56 5.63 -10.18
CA PRO A 408 25.71 4.32 -10.77
C PRO A 408 26.94 3.61 -10.20
N GLY A 409 26.78 2.32 -9.93
CA GLY A 409 27.86 1.39 -9.62
C GLY A 409 28.35 0.69 -10.88
N SER A 410 29.63 0.31 -10.89
CA SER A 410 30.18 -0.52 -11.96
C SER A 410 31.22 -1.49 -11.43
N ASN A 411 31.33 -2.66 -12.06
CA ASN A 411 32.35 -3.64 -11.77
C ASN A 411 32.75 -4.40 -13.04
N ILE A 412 33.93 -5.01 -13.04
CA ILE A 412 34.49 -5.75 -14.17
C ILE A 412 34.87 -7.14 -13.69
N ARG A 413 34.54 -8.16 -14.48
CA ARG A 413 34.97 -9.54 -14.25
C ARG A 413 35.61 -10.13 -15.49
N ALA A 414 36.78 -10.75 -15.31
CA ALA A 414 37.40 -11.57 -16.34
C ALA A 414 37.03 -13.04 -16.14
N VAL A 415 36.79 -13.74 -17.24
CA VAL A 415 36.63 -15.19 -17.34
C VAL A 415 37.85 -15.73 -18.06
N ASP A 416 38.58 -16.61 -17.39
CA ASP A 416 39.72 -17.31 -17.97
C ASP A 416 39.28 -18.68 -18.48
N PHE A 417 39.68 -19.01 -19.71
CA PHE A 417 39.44 -20.31 -20.31
C PHE A 417 40.69 -21.21 -20.24
N GLU A 418 41.79 -20.70 -19.68
CA GLU A 418 43.01 -21.47 -19.42
C GLU A 418 42.88 -22.28 -18.14
N GLY A 419 42.89 -23.60 -18.29
CA GLY A 419 43.06 -24.52 -17.18
C GLY A 419 43.75 -25.79 -17.67
N ARG A 420 44.86 -26.17 -17.03
CA ARG A 420 45.43 -27.50 -17.22
C ARG A 420 44.33 -28.54 -16.94
N LEU A 421 44.20 -29.53 -17.81
CA LEU A 421 43.59 -30.79 -17.41
C LEU A 421 44.40 -31.28 -16.22
N PHE A 422 43.79 -31.36 -15.04
CA PHE A 422 44.36 -32.19 -13.99
C PHE A 422 44.29 -33.62 -14.51
N VAL A 423 45.40 -34.09 -15.09
CA VAL A 423 45.65 -35.53 -15.13
C VAL A 423 45.88 -35.91 -13.67
N PRO A 424 45.07 -36.79 -13.07
CA PRO A 424 45.34 -37.25 -11.71
C PRO A 424 46.79 -37.75 -11.66
N PRO A 425 47.59 -37.35 -10.66
CA PRO A 425 48.99 -37.73 -10.60
C PRO A 425 49.10 -39.26 -10.58
N LYS A 426 49.94 -39.79 -11.48
CA LYS A 426 50.38 -41.18 -11.46
C LYS A 426 51.11 -41.39 -10.13
N LYS A 427 50.48 -42.14 -9.22
CA LYS A 427 50.98 -42.43 -7.88
C LYS A 427 52.19 -43.36 -7.99
N GLU A 428 53.36 -42.91 -7.55
CA GLU A 428 54.49 -43.79 -7.23
C GLU A 428 54.19 -44.51 -5.91
N GLU A 429 54.35 -45.84 -5.90
CA GLU A 429 54.52 -46.64 -4.69
C GLU A 429 55.89 -46.30 -4.07
N PRO A 430 56.06 -46.24 -2.73
CA PRO A 430 55.82 -47.41 -1.88
C PRO A 430 55.32 -47.14 -0.45
N HIS A 431 54.64 -48.17 0.07
CA HIS A 431 54.66 -48.73 1.43
C HIS A 431 53.26 -49.14 1.86
N SER A 432 53.18 -50.42 2.18
CA SER A 432 52.01 -51.26 2.31
C SER A 432 51.19 -50.96 3.55
N GLU A 433 50.10 -50.26 3.35
CA GLU A 433 48.82 -50.54 4.01
C GLU A 433 47.76 -50.65 2.90
N PRO A 434 46.78 -51.57 3.00
CA PRO A 434 45.84 -51.83 1.91
C PRO A 434 45.13 -50.52 1.48
N PRO A 435 44.95 -50.26 0.18
CA PRO A 435 44.34 -49.03 -0.30
C PRO A 435 42.90 -48.93 0.22
N PRO A 436 42.47 -47.73 0.65
CA PRO A 436 41.15 -47.58 1.23
C PRO A 436 40.06 -47.84 0.20
N VAL A 437 38.97 -48.47 0.63
CA VAL A 437 37.81 -48.76 -0.22
C VAL A 437 37.05 -47.45 -0.43
N ILE A 438 37.16 -46.87 -1.64
CA ILE A 438 36.51 -45.59 -1.96
C ILE A 438 35.04 -45.84 -2.32
N VAL A 439 34.12 -45.23 -1.58
CA VAL A 439 32.70 -45.14 -1.94
C VAL A 439 32.50 -43.90 -2.82
N ASP A 440 31.76 -44.04 -3.93
CA ASP A 440 31.36 -42.96 -4.85
C ASP A 440 29.83 -42.76 -4.78
N PRO A 441 29.33 -41.91 -3.85
CA PRO A 441 27.90 -41.73 -3.63
C PRO A 441 27.16 -41.20 -4.86
N LYS A 442 26.13 -41.93 -5.30
CA LYS A 442 25.23 -41.55 -6.40
C LYS A 442 23.74 -41.61 -6.02
N PRO A 443 23.33 -40.97 -4.91
CA PRO A 443 21.92 -40.89 -4.57
C PRO A 443 21.17 -39.94 -5.51
N ASN A 444 20.00 -40.38 -5.98
CA ASN A 444 19.02 -39.57 -6.70
C ASN A 444 17.94 -39.09 -5.71
N ILE A 445 17.91 -37.78 -5.47
CA ILE A 445 17.03 -37.13 -4.48
C ILE A 445 16.14 -36.12 -5.22
N PRO A 446 14.93 -36.51 -5.65
CA PRO A 446 14.02 -35.66 -6.40
C PRO A 446 13.59 -34.40 -5.63
N HIS A 447 13.51 -33.26 -6.31
CA HIS A 447 13.07 -31.99 -5.72
C HIS A 447 12.31 -31.14 -6.75
N PRO A 448 11.18 -30.48 -6.36
CA PRO A 448 10.45 -30.62 -5.09
C PRO A 448 9.58 -31.90 -5.02
N TRP A 449 8.93 -32.14 -3.87
CA TRP A 449 8.00 -33.27 -3.72
C TRP A 449 6.83 -32.97 -2.76
N PHE A 450 6.00 -33.98 -2.45
CA PHE A 450 4.78 -33.88 -1.67
C PHE A 450 4.84 -34.65 -0.34
N ASP A 451 4.03 -34.22 0.62
CA ASP A 451 4.00 -34.74 2.00
C ASP A 451 3.54 -36.21 2.10
N ILE A 452 2.40 -36.59 1.52
CA ILE A 452 1.82 -37.94 1.66
C ILE A 452 2.06 -38.86 0.46
N VAL A 453 2.78 -38.38 -0.55
CA VAL A 453 3.04 -39.13 -1.79
C VAL A 453 4.37 -39.85 -1.64
N LYS A 454 4.41 -41.11 -2.11
CA LYS A 454 5.64 -41.91 -2.17
C LYS A 454 6.77 -41.11 -2.81
N TYR A 455 7.89 -40.99 -2.11
CA TYR A 455 9.04 -40.20 -2.50
C TYR A 455 9.98 -41.05 -3.37
N PRO A 456 10.17 -40.73 -4.66
CA PRO A 456 10.87 -41.60 -5.61
C PRO A 456 12.39 -41.43 -5.53
N ALA A 457 12.93 -41.38 -4.30
CA ALA A 457 14.37 -41.43 -4.09
C ALA A 457 14.91 -42.81 -4.48
N SER A 458 16.09 -42.82 -5.08
CA SER A 458 16.81 -44.04 -5.43
C SER A 458 18.31 -43.85 -5.21
N ASP A 459 19.04 -44.95 -5.07
CA ASP A 459 20.48 -44.89 -4.86
C ASP A 459 21.21 -45.74 -5.90
N ASN A 460 22.01 -45.09 -6.74
CA ASN A 460 22.83 -45.74 -7.76
C ASN A 460 24.29 -45.93 -7.29
N THR A 461 24.57 -45.78 -5.99
CA THR A 461 25.89 -46.05 -5.39
C THR A 461 26.24 -47.55 -5.51
N ASP A 462 27.50 -47.86 -5.77
CA ASP A 462 27.98 -49.25 -5.77
C ASP A 462 28.04 -49.80 -4.33
N MET A 463 26.96 -50.47 -3.92
CA MET A 463 26.81 -51.02 -2.58
C MET A 463 27.80 -52.15 -2.26
N SER A 464 28.54 -52.70 -3.24
CA SER A 464 29.58 -53.70 -2.97
C SER A 464 30.79 -53.14 -2.21
N THR A 465 30.92 -51.82 -2.18
CA THR A 465 32.00 -51.08 -1.49
C THR A 465 31.57 -50.46 -0.15
N VAL A 466 30.28 -50.58 0.19
CA VAL A 466 29.64 -49.90 1.32
C VAL A 466 29.38 -50.91 2.46
N ALA A 467 29.92 -50.63 3.64
CA ALA A 467 29.59 -51.37 4.87
C ALA A 467 28.21 -50.96 5.42
N THR A 468 27.95 -49.65 5.50
CA THR A 468 26.68 -49.12 6.02
C THR A 468 26.25 -47.89 5.24
N ARG A 469 24.94 -47.70 5.14
CA ARG A 469 24.30 -46.48 4.63
C ARG A 469 23.27 -46.03 5.65
N GLU A 470 23.26 -44.75 5.98
CA GLU A 470 22.31 -44.16 6.91
C GLU A 470 21.72 -42.89 6.32
N VAL A 471 20.41 -42.73 6.41
CA VAL A 471 19.70 -41.55 5.93
C VAL A 471 19.11 -40.79 7.12
N TYR A 472 19.27 -39.48 7.11
CA TYR A 472 18.71 -38.58 8.11
C TYR A 472 17.89 -37.50 7.43
N ILE A 473 16.70 -37.24 7.96
CA ILE A 473 15.84 -36.14 7.55
C ILE A 473 15.73 -35.16 8.72
N ASN A 474 16.22 -33.94 8.55
CA ASN A 474 16.35 -32.94 9.61
C ASN A 474 17.05 -33.49 10.87
N GLY A 475 18.08 -34.32 10.67
CA GLY A 475 18.83 -34.96 11.77
C GLY A 475 18.13 -36.15 12.42
N GLN A 476 16.92 -36.54 11.99
CA GLN A 476 16.26 -37.77 12.44
C GLN A 476 16.57 -38.92 11.49
N LYS A 477 17.11 -40.03 12.03
CA LYS A 477 17.41 -41.23 11.24
C LYS A 477 16.13 -41.86 10.70
N VAL A 478 16.13 -42.19 9.41
CA VAL A 478 15.05 -42.93 8.75
C VAL A 478 15.59 -44.25 8.19
N ASP A 479 14.68 -45.19 7.93
CA ASP A 479 14.99 -46.46 7.26
C ASP A 479 15.45 -46.16 5.82
N ASP A 480 16.71 -46.46 5.51
CA ASP A 480 17.33 -46.13 4.24
C ASP A 480 16.85 -47.04 3.11
N ASP A 481 16.54 -48.30 3.39
CA ASP A 481 15.95 -49.23 2.42
C ASP A 481 14.54 -48.76 2.03
N LEU A 482 13.72 -48.34 3.00
CA LEU A 482 12.43 -47.74 2.72
C LEU A 482 12.57 -46.44 1.92
N PHE A 483 13.52 -45.58 2.30
CA PHE A 483 13.81 -44.31 1.64
C PHE A 483 14.19 -44.48 0.17
N PHE A 484 15.16 -45.34 -0.13
CA PHE A 484 15.66 -45.54 -1.50
C PHE A 484 14.88 -46.58 -2.32
N SER A 485 13.91 -47.29 -1.71
CA SER A 485 12.95 -48.11 -2.47
C SER A 485 11.94 -47.29 -3.26
N GLY A 486 11.91 -45.96 -3.06
CA GLY A 486 10.89 -45.08 -3.62
C GLY A 486 9.54 -45.13 -2.91
N ASN A 487 9.44 -45.81 -1.76
CA ASN A 487 8.18 -45.99 -1.03
C ASN A 487 8.05 -45.13 0.23
N TYR A 488 9.09 -44.37 0.60
CA TYR A 488 9.05 -43.49 1.76
C TYR A 488 8.01 -42.38 1.59
N VAL A 489 7.33 -42.01 2.66
CA VAL A 489 6.33 -40.95 2.69
C VAL A 489 6.65 -40.03 3.86
N PHE A 490 6.76 -38.72 3.61
CA PHE A 490 7.09 -37.73 4.65
C PHE A 490 5.99 -37.62 5.72
N GLY A 491 4.73 -37.81 5.31
CA GLY A 491 3.56 -37.79 6.18
C GLY A 491 2.90 -36.42 6.26
N ASP A 492 1.62 -36.43 6.61
CA ASP A 492 0.80 -35.22 6.74
C ASP A 492 1.36 -34.27 7.80
N GLY A 493 1.36 -32.96 7.54
CA GLY A 493 1.95 -31.97 8.43
C GLY A 493 3.48 -31.87 8.39
N ASN A 494 4.18 -32.79 7.71
CA ASN A 494 5.64 -32.74 7.53
C ASN A 494 6.06 -32.01 6.24
N HIS A 495 5.33 -30.97 5.83
CA HIS A 495 5.70 -30.13 4.70
C HIS A 495 6.81 -29.11 5.08
N GLY A 496 7.25 -28.30 4.11
CA GLY A 496 8.32 -27.31 4.24
C GLY A 496 9.70 -27.84 3.83
N LEU A 497 10.73 -27.06 4.11
CA LEU A 497 12.10 -27.37 3.74
C LEU A 497 12.66 -28.50 4.61
N LYS A 498 13.21 -29.55 3.97
CA LYS A 498 13.84 -30.71 4.60
C LYS A 498 15.31 -30.79 4.21
N ARG A 499 16.17 -31.01 5.21
CA ARG A 499 17.57 -31.39 5.02
C ARG A 499 17.67 -32.90 5.01
N ILE A 500 18.19 -33.48 3.94
CA ILE A 500 18.43 -34.91 3.79
C ILE A 500 19.93 -35.13 3.80
N ASP A 501 20.44 -35.79 4.84
CA ASP A 501 21.84 -36.18 4.96
C ASP A 501 21.96 -37.69 4.78
N ILE A 502 22.88 -38.12 3.92
CA ILE A 502 23.12 -39.53 3.61
C ILE A 502 24.57 -39.82 3.93
N TYR A 503 24.80 -40.71 4.89
CA TYR A 503 26.13 -41.14 5.30
C TYR A 503 26.39 -42.54 4.78
N TYR A 504 27.52 -42.72 4.12
CA TYR A 504 28.05 -44.01 3.71
C TYR A 504 29.30 -44.29 4.52
N THR A 505 29.44 -45.52 5.00
CA THR A 505 30.71 -46.03 5.55
C THR A 505 31.24 -47.09 4.60
N SER A 506 32.47 -46.95 4.14
CA SER A 506 33.13 -47.96 3.31
C SER A 506 33.43 -49.25 4.09
N LEU A 507 33.74 -50.35 3.39
CA LEU A 507 34.10 -51.64 4.03
C LEU A 507 35.29 -51.58 5.01
N ASP A 508 36.16 -50.58 4.85
CA ASP A 508 37.33 -50.30 5.69
C ASP A 508 37.11 -49.14 6.68
N GLY A 509 35.87 -48.65 6.81
CA GLY A 509 35.46 -47.75 7.89
C GLY A 509 35.57 -46.24 7.60
N TYR A 510 35.86 -45.83 6.37
CA TYR A 510 35.92 -44.41 5.99
C TYR A 510 34.53 -43.84 5.67
N PRO A 511 34.20 -42.63 6.16
CA PRO A 511 32.91 -42.00 5.90
C PRO A 511 32.89 -41.24 4.57
N ALA A 512 31.73 -41.23 3.90
CA ALA A 512 31.37 -40.32 2.81
C ALA A 512 29.95 -39.75 3.06
N GLU A 513 29.73 -38.47 2.74
CA GLU A 513 28.47 -37.77 3.05
C GLU A 513 27.90 -37.08 1.81
N VAL A 514 26.58 -37.14 1.65
CA VAL A 514 25.82 -36.33 0.70
C VAL A 514 24.67 -35.62 1.42
N THR A 515 24.66 -34.28 1.35
CA THR A 515 23.55 -33.46 1.85
C THR A 515 22.73 -32.88 0.68
N ARG A 516 21.41 -32.91 0.80
CA ARG A 516 20.45 -32.27 -0.13
C ARG A 516 19.35 -31.56 0.64
N TRP A 517 18.86 -30.46 0.08
CA TRP A 517 17.72 -29.73 0.60
C TRP A 517 16.52 -29.93 -0.33
N VAL A 518 15.39 -30.33 0.23
CA VAL A 518 14.18 -30.65 -0.54
C VAL A 518 12.98 -29.93 0.09
N TYR A 519 12.26 -29.16 -0.71
CA TYR A 519 10.98 -28.60 -0.29
C TYR A 519 9.85 -29.62 -0.49
N ILE A 520 9.11 -29.88 0.58
CA ILE A 520 7.96 -30.80 0.60
C ILE A 520 6.68 -29.97 0.68
N TYR A 521 5.82 -30.07 -0.33
CA TYR A 521 4.57 -29.33 -0.41
C TYR A 521 3.43 -30.06 0.32
N PRO A 522 2.54 -29.33 1.03
CA PRO A 522 1.34 -29.91 1.61
C PRO A 522 0.33 -30.23 0.51
N THR A 523 -0.14 -31.48 0.45
CA THR A 523 -1.16 -31.89 -0.53
C THR A 523 -2.59 -31.62 -0.07
N LYS A 524 -2.78 -31.24 1.20
CA LYS A 524 -4.10 -30.87 1.73
C LYS A 524 -4.49 -29.51 1.14
N PRO A 525 -5.59 -29.42 0.36
CA PRO A 525 -6.00 -28.15 -0.23
C PRO A 525 -6.53 -27.20 0.86
N ARG A 526 -6.46 -25.90 0.59
CA ARG A 526 -7.08 -24.83 1.39
C ARG A 526 -8.34 -24.33 0.70
N ALA A 527 -9.47 -24.36 1.38
CA ALA A 527 -10.70 -23.74 0.88
C ALA A 527 -10.65 -22.22 1.04
N GLN A 528 -11.19 -21.47 0.07
CA GLN A 528 -11.41 -20.04 0.17
C GLN A 528 -12.54 -19.60 -0.77
N PHE A 529 -13.31 -18.60 -0.35
CA PHE A 529 -14.24 -17.89 -1.23
C PHE A 529 -14.29 -16.40 -0.90
N SER A 530 -14.67 -15.59 -1.88
CA SER A 530 -15.04 -14.20 -1.71
C SER A 530 -16.56 -14.08 -1.54
N PHE A 531 -16.99 -13.21 -0.63
CA PHE A 531 -18.40 -12.88 -0.41
C PHE A 531 -18.62 -11.39 -0.67
N SER A 532 -19.59 -11.05 -1.49
CA SER A 532 -19.87 -9.65 -1.85
C SER A 532 -21.37 -9.39 -2.00
N GLY A 533 -21.78 -8.13 -1.95
CA GLY A 533 -23.18 -7.70 -1.94
C GLY A 533 -23.52 -6.89 -0.70
N THR A 534 -24.79 -6.50 -0.58
CA THR A 534 -25.30 -5.72 0.55
C THR A 534 -25.91 -6.65 1.60
N TYR A 535 -25.54 -6.44 2.86
CA TYR A 535 -25.92 -7.28 4.00
C TYR A 535 -27.26 -6.84 4.60
N LYS A 536 -28.29 -6.78 3.76
CA LYS A 536 -29.62 -6.25 4.05
C LYS A 536 -30.67 -7.19 3.48
N GLN A 537 -31.84 -7.30 4.12
CA GLN A 537 -32.90 -8.18 3.63
C GLN A 537 -33.26 -7.84 2.18
N ASN A 538 -33.67 -8.84 1.41
CA ASN A 538 -34.02 -8.73 0.01
C ASN A 538 -32.89 -8.26 -0.94
N ARG A 539 -31.62 -8.21 -0.51
CA ARG A 539 -30.49 -7.87 -1.38
C ARG A 539 -29.71 -9.07 -1.83
N LYS A 540 -29.27 -9.04 -3.09
CA LYS A 540 -28.46 -10.09 -3.71
C LYS A 540 -27.04 -10.01 -3.14
N MET A 541 -26.55 -11.16 -2.71
CA MET A 541 -25.15 -11.40 -2.37
C MET A 541 -24.59 -12.50 -3.28
N THR A 542 -23.28 -12.52 -3.44
CA THR A 542 -22.60 -13.48 -4.30
C THR A 542 -21.45 -14.14 -3.57
N LEU A 543 -21.35 -15.45 -3.75
CA LEU A 543 -20.23 -16.27 -3.30
C LEU A 543 -19.45 -16.70 -4.53
N THR A 544 -18.16 -16.37 -4.57
CA THR A 544 -17.24 -16.84 -5.62
C THR A 544 -16.11 -17.62 -4.99
N GLU A 545 -15.94 -18.86 -5.42
CA GLU A 545 -14.89 -19.77 -5.01
C GLU A 545 -13.51 -19.24 -5.47
N THR A 546 -12.51 -19.24 -4.59
CA THR A 546 -11.17 -18.66 -4.84
C THR A 546 -10.02 -19.53 -4.32
N SER A 547 -10.28 -20.79 -3.94
CA SER A 547 -9.32 -21.72 -3.34
C SER A 547 -8.07 -21.90 -4.16
N ASN A 548 -8.11 -21.86 -5.50
CA ASN A 548 -6.90 -21.95 -6.32
C ASN A 548 -5.86 -20.88 -5.94
N SER A 549 -6.30 -19.66 -5.62
CA SER A 549 -5.41 -18.57 -5.19
C SER A 549 -4.90 -18.73 -3.76
N ALA A 550 -5.59 -19.54 -2.94
CA ALA A 550 -5.19 -19.85 -1.57
C ALA A 550 -4.17 -21.00 -1.47
N ASN A 551 -3.88 -21.68 -2.58
CA ASN A 551 -3.00 -22.84 -2.64
C ASN A 551 -1.78 -22.57 -3.54
N ASP A 552 -0.73 -23.38 -3.34
CA ASP A 552 0.48 -23.30 -4.16
C ASP A 552 0.22 -23.85 -5.58
N GLU A 553 0.75 -23.15 -6.59
CA GLU A 553 0.55 -23.49 -8.01
C GLU A 553 1.08 -24.90 -8.34
N PHE A 554 2.22 -25.31 -7.76
CA PHE A 554 2.79 -26.64 -7.96
C PHE A 554 1.86 -27.74 -7.42
N VAL A 555 1.16 -27.48 -6.32
CA VAL A 555 0.22 -28.44 -5.73
C VAL A 555 -1.05 -28.53 -6.57
N ILE A 556 -1.63 -27.39 -6.96
CA ILE A 556 -2.87 -27.35 -7.73
C ILE A 556 -2.67 -27.90 -9.15
N SER A 557 -1.50 -27.71 -9.76
CA SER A 557 -1.22 -28.28 -11.09
C SER A 557 -1.17 -29.82 -11.09
N HIS A 558 -0.73 -30.43 -9.99
CA HIS A 558 -0.62 -31.89 -9.86
C HIS A 558 -1.88 -32.52 -9.26
N TYR A 559 -2.48 -31.85 -8.28
CA TYR A 559 -3.67 -32.29 -7.56
C TYR A 559 -4.73 -31.18 -7.58
N PRO A 560 -5.37 -30.92 -8.74
CA PRO A 560 -6.38 -29.88 -8.85
C PRO A 560 -7.59 -30.15 -7.96
N ILE A 561 -8.25 -29.08 -7.52
CA ILE A 561 -9.51 -29.17 -6.79
C ILE A 561 -10.61 -29.62 -7.77
N ASN A 562 -11.41 -30.60 -7.39
CA ASN A 562 -12.46 -31.17 -8.25
C ASN A 562 -13.82 -31.37 -7.56
N LYS A 563 -13.92 -31.09 -6.26
CA LYS A 563 -15.18 -31.18 -5.51
C LYS A 563 -15.30 -30.02 -4.54
N TYR A 564 -16.49 -29.42 -4.49
CA TYR A 564 -16.83 -28.25 -3.68
C TYR A 564 -18.10 -28.56 -2.87
N GLU A 565 -18.00 -28.46 -1.55
CA GLU A 565 -19.07 -28.77 -0.61
C GLU A 565 -19.43 -27.50 0.16
N TRP A 566 -20.55 -26.89 -0.21
CA TRP A 566 -21.07 -25.67 0.41
C TRP A 566 -22.13 -26.03 1.45
N THR A 567 -22.05 -25.41 2.63
CA THR A 567 -23.04 -25.55 3.70
C THR A 567 -23.51 -24.18 4.15
N PHE A 568 -24.82 -24.00 4.27
CA PHE A 568 -25.46 -22.78 4.73
C PHE A 568 -26.15 -23.05 6.06
N LYS A 569 -25.92 -22.19 7.05
CA LYS A 569 -26.45 -22.35 8.40
C LYS A 569 -27.06 -21.03 8.88
N THR A 570 -28.20 -21.13 9.55
CA THR A 570 -28.77 -20.03 10.32
C THR A 570 -28.29 -20.14 11.76
N ILE A 571 -27.65 -19.09 12.27
CA ILE A 571 -27.24 -19.00 13.67
C ILE A 571 -28.35 -18.36 14.49
N GLU A 572 -28.94 -17.30 13.96
CA GLU A 572 -30.06 -16.56 14.55
C GLU A 572 -30.97 -16.04 13.43
N GLY A 573 -32.29 -16.22 13.56
CA GLY A 573 -33.27 -15.89 12.52
C GLY A 573 -33.97 -17.12 11.95
N ASP A 574 -34.63 -16.96 10.80
CA ASP A 574 -35.34 -18.06 10.12
C ASP A 574 -34.44 -18.75 9.08
N GLU A 575 -34.42 -20.09 9.10
CA GLU A 575 -33.73 -20.92 8.10
C GLU A 575 -34.39 -20.84 6.73
N SER A 576 -35.71 -20.64 6.68
CA SER A 576 -36.45 -20.52 5.41
C SER A 576 -36.18 -19.20 4.66
N SER A 577 -35.52 -18.25 5.34
CA SER A 577 -35.15 -16.92 4.83
C SER A 577 -34.22 -16.99 3.62
N LEU A 578 -33.32 -17.98 3.57
CA LEU A 578 -32.36 -18.11 2.48
C LEU A 578 -33.07 -18.43 1.15
N LYS A 579 -32.83 -17.57 0.16
CA LYS A 579 -33.11 -17.80 -1.27
C LYS A 579 -31.78 -17.84 -2.01
N MET A 580 -31.65 -18.78 -2.94
CA MET A 580 -30.38 -19.03 -3.60
C MET A 580 -30.58 -19.43 -5.06
N ARG A 581 -29.73 -18.88 -5.93
CA ARG A 581 -29.45 -19.43 -7.26
C ARG A 581 -28.13 -20.19 -7.21
N ASP A 582 -28.21 -21.50 -7.40
CA ASP A 582 -27.02 -22.35 -7.54
C ASP A 582 -26.54 -22.36 -8.99
N ILE A 583 -25.78 -21.33 -9.38
CA ILE A 583 -25.35 -21.11 -10.76
C ILE A 583 -24.29 -22.14 -11.16
N SER A 584 -23.33 -22.43 -10.28
CA SER A 584 -22.32 -23.46 -10.48
C SER A 584 -21.70 -23.90 -9.15
N GLN A 585 -20.85 -24.92 -9.20
CA GLN A 585 -20.10 -25.36 -8.02
C GLN A 585 -19.17 -24.28 -7.43
N VAL A 586 -18.80 -23.27 -8.24
CA VAL A 586 -17.84 -22.20 -7.87
C VAL A 586 -18.49 -20.82 -7.75
N TYR A 587 -19.77 -20.68 -8.07
CA TYR A 587 -20.46 -19.39 -8.03
C TYR A 587 -21.93 -19.57 -7.62
N LYS A 588 -22.35 -18.82 -6.60
CA LYS A 588 -23.72 -18.85 -6.06
C LYS A 588 -24.20 -17.44 -5.80
N GLU A 589 -25.49 -17.22 -5.99
CA GLU A 589 -26.16 -15.97 -5.62
C GLU A 589 -27.14 -16.26 -4.48
N LEU A 590 -27.09 -15.44 -3.43
CA LEU A 590 -27.89 -15.60 -2.22
C LEU A 590 -28.73 -14.34 -1.99
N MET A 591 -29.83 -14.50 -1.28
CA MET A 591 -30.63 -13.42 -0.72
C MET A 591 -31.30 -13.93 0.55
N TYR A 592 -31.44 -13.10 1.58
CA TYR A 592 -32.18 -13.45 2.80
C TYR A 592 -33.42 -12.57 2.90
N LYS A 593 -34.56 -13.17 3.25
CA LYS A 593 -35.86 -12.50 3.38
C LYS A 593 -36.08 -11.84 4.74
N GLU A 594 -35.35 -12.31 5.75
CA GLU A 594 -35.45 -11.88 7.15
C GLU A 594 -34.08 -11.46 7.68
N PRO A 595 -34.03 -10.50 8.62
CA PRO A 595 -32.82 -10.15 9.33
C PRO A 595 -32.38 -11.30 10.26
N GLY A 596 -31.08 -11.39 10.51
CA GLY A 596 -30.52 -12.47 11.32
C GLY A 596 -29.02 -12.63 11.16
N THR A 597 -28.47 -13.62 11.85
CA THR A 597 -27.06 -14.03 11.75
C THR A 597 -26.97 -15.36 11.03
N TYR A 598 -26.19 -15.39 9.96
CA TYR A 598 -26.05 -16.54 9.06
C TYR A 598 -24.59 -16.92 8.87
N GLN A 599 -24.37 -18.13 8.38
CA GLN A 599 -23.04 -18.68 8.18
C GLN A 599 -22.99 -19.47 6.87
N VAL A 600 -21.90 -19.27 6.12
CA VAL A 600 -21.54 -20.05 4.95
C VAL A 600 -20.23 -20.77 5.22
N GLU A 601 -20.18 -22.04 4.85
CA GLU A 601 -19.02 -22.90 4.98
C GLU A 601 -18.69 -23.55 3.63
N LEU A 602 -17.41 -23.58 3.27
CA LEU A 602 -16.88 -24.27 2.10
C LEU A 602 -15.83 -25.30 2.53
N VAL A 603 -16.00 -26.54 2.06
CA VAL A 603 -14.99 -27.60 2.10
C VAL A 603 -14.67 -28.03 0.67
N VAL A 604 -13.39 -28.12 0.32
CA VAL A 604 -12.95 -28.55 -1.01
C VAL A 604 -12.18 -29.86 -0.96
N THR A 605 -12.29 -30.66 -2.02
CA THR A 605 -11.52 -31.90 -2.19
C THR A 605 -10.73 -31.84 -3.50
N ASN A 606 -9.47 -32.27 -3.47
CA ASN A 606 -8.64 -32.38 -4.67
C ASN A 606 -8.67 -33.77 -5.29
N THR A 607 -8.06 -33.92 -6.47
CA THR A 607 -7.97 -35.21 -7.19
C THR A 607 -7.20 -36.29 -6.44
N LEU A 608 -6.38 -35.94 -5.44
CA LEU A 608 -5.75 -36.90 -4.52
C LEU A 608 -6.73 -37.41 -3.44
N GLY A 609 -7.96 -36.90 -3.40
CA GLY A 609 -8.98 -37.25 -2.41
C GLY A 609 -8.80 -36.53 -1.07
N ARG A 610 -7.90 -35.55 -0.97
CA ARG A 610 -7.65 -34.80 0.27
C ARG A 610 -8.69 -33.70 0.44
N ARG A 611 -9.26 -33.62 1.64
CA ARG A 611 -10.25 -32.60 2.03
C ARG A 611 -9.57 -31.46 2.79
N SER A 612 -9.98 -30.23 2.50
CA SER A 612 -9.54 -29.03 3.21
C SER A 612 -10.10 -28.97 4.64
N ASP A 613 -9.51 -28.10 5.45
CA ASP A 613 -10.24 -27.55 6.59
C ASP A 613 -11.38 -26.65 6.08
N PRO A 614 -12.49 -26.51 6.83
CA PRO A 614 -13.62 -25.69 6.41
C PRO A 614 -13.24 -24.21 6.43
N TYR A 615 -13.59 -23.50 5.35
CA TYR A 615 -13.54 -22.04 5.31
C TYR A 615 -14.92 -21.49 5.66
N ILE A 616 -15.00 -20.75 6.77
CA ILE A 616 -16.26 -20.36 7.41
C ILE A 616 -16.36 -18.83 7.44
N LEU A 617 -17.48 -18.30 6.97
CA LEU A 617 -17.84 -16.89 7.10
C LEU A 617 -19.18 -16.76 7.83
N THR A 618 -19.19 -16.02 8.93
CA THR A 618 -20.41 -15.61 9.64
C THR A 618 -20.70 -14.15 9.33
N PHE A 619 -21.95 -13.83 9.00
CA PHE A 619 -22.39 -12.49 8.64
C PHE A 619 -23.80 -12.20 9.16
N GLN A 620 -24.14 -10.91 9.23
CA GLN A 620 -25.44 -10.44 9.69
C GLN A 620 -26.21 -9.84 8.52
N ILE A 621 -27.51 -10.10 8.44
CA ILE A 621 -28.45 -9.44 7.52
C ILE A 621 -29.27 -8.45 8.33
N LEU A 622 -29.24 -7.19 7.90
CA LEU A 622 -29.97 -6.10 8.52
C LEU A 622 -31.39 -5.97 7.95
N GLU A 623 -32.28 -5.39 8.75
CA GLU A 623 -33.63 -5.04 8.32
C GLU A 623 -33.60 -3.95 7.23
N ASP A 624 -34.58 -4.00 6.34
CA ASP A 624 -34.87 -3.00 5.31
C ASP A 624 -35.92 -2.08 5.87
N THR A 625 -35.47 -0.88 6.21
CA THR A 625 -36.23 0.12 6.95
C THR A 625 -37.04 0.98 5.99
N PRO A 626 -38.33 1.26 6.29
CA PRO A 626 -39.16 2.09 5.42
C PRO A 626 -38.64 3.53 5.36
N PRO A 627 -39.02 4.30 4.33
CA PRO A 627 -38.58 5.69 4.20
C PRO A 627 -39.12 6.55 5.34
N ALA A 628 -38.39 7.62 5.66
CA ALA A 628 -38.82 8.62 6.62
C ALA A 628 -39.33 9.89 5.94
N VAL A 629 -40.41 10.46 6.49
CA VAL A 629 -40.95 11.76 6.10
C VAL A 629 -40.80 12.74 7.24
N ILE A 630 -40.10 13.83 6.98
CA ILE A 630 -40.06 15.02 7.84
C ILE A 630 -41.01 16.03 7.21
N CYS A 631 -42.08 16.41 7.91
CA CYS A 631 -43.00 17.43 7.41
C CYS A 631 -43.51 18.29 8.56
N ASN A 632 -43.10 19.56 8.56
CA ASN A 632 -43.57 20.56 9.51
C ASN A 632 -44.27 21.68 8.77
N LEU A 633 -45.60 21.73 8.91
CA LEU A 633 -46.44 22.76 8.30
C LEU A 633 -46.26 24.11 8.99
N ASN A 634 -46.40 25.19 8.22
CA ASN A 634 -46.38 26.56 8.73
C ASN A 634 -47.57 26.88 9.64
N TYR A 635 -48.73 26.29 9.34
CA TYR A 635 -49.98 26.49 10.05
C TYR A 635 -50.77 25.18 10.13
N ASN A 636 -51.47 24.98 11.24
CA ASN A 636 -52.49 23.95 11.41
C ASN A 636 -53.92 24.53 11.40
N VAL A 637 -54.05 25.87 11.38
CA VAL A 637 -55.29 26.62 11.21
C VAL A 637 -54.95 27.87 10.39
N VAL A 638 -55.74 28.13 9.34
CA VAL A 638 -55.52 29.26 8.42
C VAL A 638 -56.81 30.05 8.22
N SER A 639 -56.66 31.37 8.03
CA SER A 639 -57.75 32.26 7.62
C SER A 639 -58.00 32.16 6.11
N ARG A 640 -59.17 32.61 5.67
CA ARG A 640 -59.52 32.62 4.23
C ARG A 640 -58.46 33.39 3.43
N GLY A 641 -57.87 32.71 2.44
CA GLY A 641 -56.83 33.28 1.57
C GLY A 641 -55.40 33.12 2.06
N GLU A 642 -55.17 32.51 3.22
CA GLU A 642 -53.84 32.11 3.68
C GLU A 642 -53.43 30.75 3.10
N THR A 643 -52.15 30.58 2.81
CA THR A 643 -51.59 29.39 2.17
C THR A 643 -50.89 28.50 3.20
N ILE A 644 -51.26 27.22 3.22
CA ILE A 644 -50.55 26.17 3.93
C ILE A 644 -49.31 25.78 3.10
N SER A 645 -48.16 25.75 3.76
CA SER A 645 -46.90 25.25 3.21
C SER A 645 -46.12 24.54 4.32
N ALA A 646 -45.00 23.90 4.00
CA ALA A 646 -44.08 23.41 5.02
C ALA A 646 -42.91 24.36 5.20
N TYR A 647 -42.46 24.56 6.44
CA TYR A 647 -41.18 25.25 6.72
C TYR A 647 -40.00 24.28 6.82
N ALA A 648 -40.29 22.98 6.98
CA ALA A 648 -39.33 21.89 6.83
C ALA A 648 -40.06 20.71 6.19
N TYR A 649 -39.54 20.24 5.06
CA TYR A 649 -40.07 19.08 4.36
C TYR A 649 -38.94 18.26 3.76
N GLU A 650 -38.93 16.97 4.03
CA GLU A 650 -37.96 16.03 3.47
C GLU A 650 -38.59 14.63 3.42
N ALA A 651 -38.37 13.93 2.30
CA ALA A 651 -38.62 12.50 2.19
C ALA A 651 -37.26 11.84 1.93
N VAL A 652 -36.81 11.01 2.87
CA VAL A 652 -35.47 10.43 2.85
C VAL A 652 -35.52 8.93 3.08
N SER A 653 -34.58 8.24 2.45
CA SER A 653 -34.29 6.87 2.82
C SER A 653 -33.46 6.83 4.09
N THR A 654 -33.83 5.97 5.04
CA THR A 654 -33.09 5.78 6.29
C THR A 654 -31.92 4.81 6.15
N ASP A 655 -31.85 4.08 5.05
CA ASP A 655 -30.85 3.04 4.79
C ASP A 655 -30.34 3.03 3.33
N VAL A 656 -30.45 4.19 2.67
CA VAL A 656 -29.80 4.52 1.39
C VAL A 656 -30.44 3.82 0.18
N ASP A 657 -31.68 3.39 0.30
CA ASP A 657 -32.53 3.05 -0.84
C ASP A 657 -32.94 4.29 -1.65
N THR A 658 -33.53 4.05 -2.81
CA THR A 658 -33.95 5.12 -3.71
C THR A 658 -35.42 5.45 -3.50
N ILE A 659 -35.74 6.72 -3.22
CA ILE A 659 -37.14 7.18 -3.18
C ILE A 659 -37.72 7.08 -4.60
N ALA A 660 -38.61 6.12 -4.83
CA ALA A 660 -39.25 5.88 -6.12
C ALA A 660 -40.47 6.78 -6.34
N SER A 661 -41.20 7.08 -5.27
CA SER A 661 -42.35 8.00 -5.34
C SER A 661 -42.55 8.75 -4.03
N ASN A 662 -43.00 9.99 -4.17
CA ASN A 662 -43.38 10.87 -3.06
C ASN A 662 -44.66 11.61 -3.46
N ARG A 663 -45.77 11.32 -2.79
CA ARG A 663 -47.11 11.74 -3.20
C ARG A 663 -47.87 12.35 -2.04
N VAL A 664 -48.41 13.56 -2.24
CA VAL A 664 -49.27 14.24 -1.27
C VAL A 664 -50.70 14.33 -1.80
N GLU A 665 -51.64 13.89 -0.98
CA GLU A 665 -53.09 13.99 -1.21
C GLU A 665 -53.71 14.92 -0.16
N ILE A 666 -54.67 15.75 -0.60
CA ILE A 666 -55.42 16.64 0.28
C ILE A 666 -56.90 16.26 0.18
N TYR A 667 -57.48 15.96 1.33
CA TYR A 667 -58.89 15.64 1.51
C TYR A 667 -59.61 16.75 2.25
N TYR A 668 -60.89 16.94 1.97
CA TYR A 668 -61.78 17.94 2.56
C TYR A 668 -63.00 17.27 3.21
N ASP A 669 -63.44 17.84 4.32
CA ASP A 669 -64.67 17.50 5.03
C ASP A 669 -65.82 18.36 4.50
N SER A 670 -66.55 17.82 3.52
CA SER A 670 -67.52 18.57 2.71
C SER A 670 -68.89 18.76 3.38
N ASP A 671 -69.25 17.88 4.31
CA ASP A 671 -70.51 17.89 5.07
C ASP A 671 -70.32 18.22 6.55
N ASN A 672 -69.08 18.52 6.95
CA ASN A 672 -68.68 19.02 8.26
C ASN A 672 -69.02 18.01 9.38
N ASP A 673 -68.70 16.74 9.13
CA ASP A 673 -68.91 15.61 10.05
C ASP A 673 -67.63 15.18 10.79
N ASP A 674 -66.55 15.95 10.62
CA ASP A 674 -65.18 15.71 11.11
C ASP A 674 -64.42 14.57 10.37
N GLU A 675 -64.95 14.04 9.27
CA GLU A 675 -64.27 13.07 8.40
C GLU A 675 -63.91 13.68 7.03
N CYS A 676 -62.60 13.87 6.78
CA CYS A 676 -62.13 14.37 5.49
C CYS A 676 -62.05 13.26 4.44
N GLU A 677 -63.14 13.00 3.71
CA GLU A 677 -63.24 11.94 2.70
C GLU A 677 -63.11 12.43 1.25
N GLU A 678 -63.44 13.69 0.96
CA GLU A 678 -63.43 14.21 -0.41
C GLU A 678 -61.99 14.55 -0.85
N LEU A 679 -61.42 13.78 -1.78
CA LEU A 679 -60.11 14.10 -2.36
C LEU A 679 -60.21 15.32 -3.29
N ILE A 680 -59.53 16.42 -2.93
CA ILE A 680 -59.60 17.68 -3.66
C ILE A 680 -58.29 18.07 -4.35
N ALA A 681 -57.15 17.48 -3.96
CA ALA A 681 -55.87 17.71 -4.63
C ALA A 681 -54.93 16.50 -4.53
N THR A 682 -54.10 16.32 -5.55
CA THR A 682 -53.02 15.32 -5.59
C THR A 682 -51.78 15.97 -6.18
N PHE A 683 -50.64 15.73 -5.54
CA PHE A 683 -49.33 16.17 -5.98
C PHE A 683 -48.39 14.96 -6.01
N ASP A 684 -47.94 14.58 -7.20
CA ASP A 684 -47.06 13.43 -7.41
C ASP A 684 -45.60 13.85 -7.62
N SER A 685 -44.67 12.97 -7.26
CA SER A 685 -43.22 13.13 -7.45
C SER A 685 -42.67 14.45 -6.89
N ILE A 686 -43.17 14.87 -5.73
CA ILE A 686 -42.78 16.15 -5.14
C ILE A 686 -41.40 16.07 -4.49
N THR A 687 -40.61 17.13 -4.65
CA THR A 687 -39.33 17.34 -3.96
C THR A 687 -39.44 18.33 -2.80
N GLU A 688 -40.49 19.14 -2.80
CA GLU A 688 -40.84 20.11 -1.76
C GLU A 688 -42.33 20.00 -1.45
N PHE A 689 -42.74 20.36 -0.23
CA PHE A 689 -44.16 20.31 0.13
C PHE A 689 -44.97 21.29 -0.72
N PRO A 690 -46.07 20.87 -1.36
CA PRO A 690 -46.88 21.73 -2.21
C PRO A 690 -47.58 22.82 -1.39
N ALA A 691 -47.48 24.06 -1.85
CA ALA A 691 -48.26 25.15 -1.27
C ALA A 691 -49.74 24.97 -1.63
N PHE A 692 -50.62 24.98 -0.62
CA PHE A 692 -52.06 24.79 -0.78
C PHE A 692 -52.84 25.90 -0.10
N THR A 693 -53.79 26.52 -0.82
CA THR A 693 -54.66 27.56 -0.26
C THR A 693 -56.09 27.00 -0.18
N PRO A 694 -56.62 26.73 1.02
CA PRO A 694 -58.00 26.29 1.19
C PRO A 694 -59.00 27.28 0.58
N THR A 695 -59.96 26.77 -0.21
CA THR A 695 -61.00 27.59 -0.84
C THR A 695 -62.31 27.57 -0.05
N GLU A 696 -62.58 26.47 0.65
CA GLU A 696 -63.78 26.26 1.46
C GLU A 696 -63.47 26.29 2.96
N LEU A 697 -64.49 26.64 3.77
CA LEU A 697 -64.39 26.59 5.23
C LEU A 697 -64.63 25.14 5.70
N GLY A 698 -63.77 24.61 6.58
CA GLY A 698 -63.93 23.28 7.15
C GLY A 698 -62.59 22.63 7.46
N ASN A 699 -62.62 21.34 7.77
CA ASN A 699 -61.44 20.53 8.06
C ASN A 699 -60.80 20.00 6.78
N TYR A 700 -59.47 19.87 6.79
CA TYR A 700 -58.70 19.28 5.71
C TYR A 700 -57.72 18.26 6.27
N LYS A 701 -57.50 17.18 5.53
CA LYS A 701 -56.54 16.12 5.86
C LYS A 701 -55.50 16.01 4.76
N ILE A 702 -54.22 16.04 5.15
CA ILE A 702 -53.09 15.87 4.24
C ILE A 702 -52.52 14.47 4.48
N VAL A 703 -52.38 13.68 3.41
CA VAL A 703 -51.76 12.36 3.44
C VAL A 703 -50.52 12.39 2.56
N ASN A 704 -49.33 12.19 3.14
CA ASN A 704 -48.09 12.03 2.39
C ASN A 704 -47.69 10.54 2.34
N THR A 705 -47.57 9.99 1.15
CA THR A 705 -47.16 8.61 0.89
C THR A 705 -45.83 8.60 0.15
N VAL A 706 -44.81 8.00 0.77
CA VAL A 706 -43.49 7.80 0.17
C VAL A 706 -43.27 6.31 -0.05
N LYS A 707 -42.73 5.96 -1.21
CA LYS A 707 -42.32 4.59 -1.54
C LYS A 707 -40.87 4.58 -1.99
N GLU A 708 -40.17 3.54 -1.58
CA GLU A 708 -38.81 3.25 -2.00
C GLU A 708 -38.78 2.10 -3.01
N GLU A 709 -37.73 2.14 -3.82
CA GLU A 709 -37.22 1.00 -4.58
C GLU A 709 -35.85 0.62 -4.01
N PHE A 710 -35.52 -0.66 -4.10
CA PHE A 710 -34.23 -1.16 -3.67
C PHE A 710 -33.09 -0.42 -4.40
N GLY A 711 -32.16 0.14 -3.64
CA GLY A 711 -31.00 0.84 -4.21
C GLY A 711 -29.94 -0.10 -4.78
N GLU A 712 -30.01 -1.38 -4.45
CA GLU A 712 -29.06 -2.41 -4.88
C GLU A 712 -29.73 -3.61 -5.54
N ASP A 713 -28.91 -4.40 -6.25
CA ASP A 713 -29.34 -5.62 -6.91
C ASP A 713 -30.09 -6.56 -5.96
N THR A 714 -31.19 -7.12 -6.46
CA THR A 714 -31.99 -8.13 -5.78
C THR A 714 -32.11 -9.41 -6.63
N LEU A 715 -32.75 -10.45 -6.09
CA LEU A 715 -33.20 -11.62 -6.82
C LEU A 715 -34.72 -11.49 -7.04
N GLU A 716 -35.10 -10.81 -8.12
CA GLU A 716 -36.48 -10.36 -8.39
C GLU A 716 -37.55 -11.46 -8.28
N GLU A 717 -37.23 -12.70 -8.68
CA GLU A 717 -38.17 -13.83 -8.59
C GLU A 717 -38.54 -14.24 -7.16
N PHE A 718 -37.82 -13.72 -6.17
CA PHE A 718 -38.06 -13.94 -4.74
C PHE A 718 -38.56 -12.69 -4.01
N ILE A 719 -38.80 -11.60 -4.75
CA ILE A 719 -39.45 -10.39 -4.24
C ILE A 719 -40.95 -10.53 -4.46
N THR A 720 -41.66 -10.75 -3.35
CA THR A 720 -43.12 -10.91 -3.27
C THR A 720 -43.62 -10.30 -1.98
#